data_AF-A0A2V4APC1-F1
#
_entry.id   AF-A0A2V4APC1-F1
#
_cell.length_a   1.000
_cell.length_b   1.000
_cell.length_c   1.000
_cell.angle_alpha   90.00
_cell.angle_beta   90.00
_cell.angle_gamma   90.00
#
_symmetry.space_group_name_H-M   'P 1'
#
loop_
_entity.id
_entity.type
_entity.pdbx_description
1 polymer ?
#
loop_
_entity_poly.entity_id
_entity_poly.type
_entity_poly.pdbx_seq_one_letter_code
_entity_poly.pdbx_strand_id
1 'polypeptide(L)'
;MIAHVQDLAARGARLLQVPHALRQSAQQQTTMLSDEQVLAELRRRPVGDLRSLMEGRARLGNLENAGYKTVAHVYQAHPAQLLRVAGVGSHTAQEAVAAAHKLARQLAKESRVRLDPVGKPVGHTQLLATLAAARHADSAASALRGPIQQIQAQTAPLLPEVERATSKWRMAFAGRRKKDTLAALGKLQAILDDPNVVALQNSIYSAEQATDPRNYQPEQLWHGYTVDAAAFNALLSTVGGAGHTEDREAAEGFIGPELRQKISAEPLDTRLLNATLREYQAFGAKYAIHQQRSILGDEMGLGKTVEALAVFAHMATKGQHRFMVICPASVQINWMKEIERHTDLAAHLLHGRDRESAGKGWLRTGGVAVTTFTTVGSLQCLEDAEIAMLVVDEAHYVKNPDAKRSQAVAEVLDRSQRALFLTGTPMENRVEEFRNLVAYLQPWLAARIDPADAIAGAKAFRRAVAPVYLRRNQEDVLTELPDKIEVEDWVQLSLTDEEAYRKAVKAKNLMWMRRAAFDSPDSAKLERIREIVDEAVEDGRKVIVFSYFLDVLGAIQRTLGEIAMGPLTGSVPPAMRQQFVDHFTQRQGSAVLLSQIEAGGVGLNVQAASVVVIAEPQWKPSIEEQAIARAYRMGQIHTVQVHRILAKGSVDERIREIQEHKQLLFNEFARKSDAKDADARSVDTSEHRPAVLDDESVPTERRVILAEQYRLGVR
;
A
#
# COMPACT_ATOMS: atom_id res chain seq x y z
N MET A 1 28.65 40.74 14.83
CA MET A 1 29.51 39.83 14.04
C MET A 1 29.76 38.51 14.75
N ILE A 2 30.56 38.44 15.83
CA ILE A 2 30.78 37.18 16.58
C ILE A 2 29.45 36.53 16.99
N ALA A 3 28.58 37.30 17.64
CA ALA A 3 27.25 36.84 18.04
C ALA A 3 26.39 36.38 16.84
N HIS A 4 26.56 36.97 15.66
CA HIS A 4 25.81 36.61 14.45
C HIS A 4 26.28 35.28 13.86
N VAL A 5 27.60 35.05 13.79
CA VAL A 5 28.18 33.78 13.35
C VAL A 5 27.85 32.66 14.34
N GLN A 6 27.95 32.93 15.64
CA GLN A 6 27.60 31.98 16.68
C GLN A 6 26.11 31.64 16.66
N ASP A 7 25.23 32.63 16.47
CA ASP A 7 23.80 32.41 16.31
C ASP A 7 23.50 31.56 15.06
N LEU A 8 24.08 31.91 13.91
CA LEU A 8 23.89 31.15 12.67
C LEU A 8 24.34 29.68 12.79
N ALA A 9 25.52 29.46 13.38
CA ALA A 9 26.05 28.12 13.60
C ALA A 9 25.21 27.34 14.62
N ALA A 10 24.72 27.99 15.68
CA ALA A 10 23.86 27.37 16.68
C ALA A 10 22.48 27.01 16.12
N ARG A 11 21.88 27.91 15.31
CA ARG A 11 20.61 27.66 14.59
C ARG A 11 20.74 26.50 13.62
N GLY A 12 21.80 26.48 12.81
CA GLY A 12 22.11 25.36 11.92
C GLY A 12 22.32 24.04 12.66
N ALA A 13 23.09 24.05 13.76
CA ALA A 13 23.32 22.85 14.57
C ALA A 13 22.03 22.33 15.22
N ARG A 14 21.14 23.22 15.70
CA ARG A 14 19.81 22.86 16.21
C ARG A 14 18.98 22.19 15.13
N LEU A 15 18.89 22.76 13.94
CA LEU A 15 18.14 22.19 12.81
C LEU A 15 18.57 20.75 12.47
N LEU A 16 19.86 20.44 12.59
CA LEU A 16 20.36 19.08 12.36
C LEU A 16 19.88 18.06 13.43
N GLN A 17 19.46 18.52 14.61
CA GLN A 17 18.93 17.68 15.69
C GLN A 17 17.39 17.61 15.72
N VAL A 18 16.71 18.59 15.11
CA VAL A 18 15.24 18.68 15.07
C VAL A 18 14.54 17.40 14.56
N PRO A 19 15.03 16.69 13.51
CA PRO A 19 14.37 15.46 13.05
C PRO A 19 14.21 14.41 14.16
N HIS A 20 15.24 14.24 15.01
CA HIS A 20 15.20 13.27 16.10
C HIS A 20 14.19 13.67 17.18
N ALA A 21 14.19 14.94 17.58
CA ALA A 21 13.26 15.47 18.58
C ALA A 21 11.80 15.35 18.12
N LEU A 22 11.51 15.66 16.85
CA LEU A 22 10.15 15.55 16.30
C LEU A 22 9.67 14.10 16.22
N ARG A 23 10.53 13.14 15.86
CA ARG A 23 10.18 11.71 15.90
C ARG A 23 9.86 11.23 17.31
N GLN A 24 10.64 11.65 18.30
CA GLN A 24 10.36 11.32 19.71
C GLN A 24 9.03 11.93 20.19
N SER A 25 8.75 13.18 19.82
CA SER A 25 7.47 13.84 20.10
C SER A 25 6.30 13.09 19.46
N ALA A 26 6.42 12.70 18.18
CA ALA A 26 5.40 11.92 17.49
C ALA A 26 5.19 10.54 18.13
N GLN A 27 6.24 9.90 18.67
CA GLN A 27 6.15 8.61 19.36
C GLN A 27 5.35 8.73 20.66
N GLN A 28 5.59 9.78 21.43
CA GLN A 28 4.84 10.06 22.65
C GLN A 28 3.37 10.32 22.34
N GLN A 29 3.08 11.15 21.34
CA GLN A 29 1.70 11.42 20.90
C GLN A 29 0.99 10.16 20.41
N THR A 30 1.68 9.31 19.64
CA THR A 30 1.14 8.02 19.17
C THR A 30 0.81 7.10 20.34
N THR A 31 1.66 7.05 21.36
CA THR A 31 1.42 6.25 22.57
C THR A 31 0.17 6.75 23.31
N MET A 32 0.05 8.07 23.50
CA MET A 32 -1.13 8.67 24.14
C MET A 32 -2.43 8.38 23.39
N LEU A 33 -2.42 8.52 22.06
CA LEU A 33 -3.59 8.24 21.22
C LEU A 33 -3.97 6.75 21.26
N SER A 34 -3.00 5.85 21.29
CA SER A 34 -3.27 4.41 21.44
C SER A 34 -3.88 4.10 22.80
N ASP A 35 -3.36 4.69 23.89
CA ASP A 35 -3.93 4.52 25.24
C ASP A 35 -5.39 5.04 25.32
N GLU A 36 -5.70 6.16 24.64
CA GLU A 36 -7.06 6.68 24.54
C GLU A 36 -8.00 5.72 23.79
N GLN A 37 -7.53 5.12 22.68
CA GLN A 37 -8.27 4.12 21.91
C GLN A 37 -8.55 2.86 22.72
N VAL A 38 -7.53 2.33 23.40
CA VAL A 38 -7.67 1.18 24.30
C VAL A 38 -8.68 1.47 25.39
N LEU A 39 -8.60 2.65 26.01
CA LEU A 39 -9.55 3.02 27.06
C LEU A 39 -10.97 3.16 26.53
N ALA A 40 -11.16 3.70 25.32
CA ALA A 40 -12.47 3.78 24.67
C ALA A 40 -13.06 2.38 24.41
N GLU A 41 -12.24 1.43 23.98
CA GLU A 41 -12.64 0.04 23.76
C GLU A 41 -13.00 -0.67 25.08
N LEU A 42 -12.20 -0.49 26.12
CA LEU A 42 -12.48 -1.03 27.46
C LEU A 42 -13.79 -0.46 28.06
N ARG A 43 -14.20 0.76 27.67
CA ARG A 43 -15.50 1.34 28.08
C ARG A 43 -16.69 0.68 27.40
N ARG A 44 -16.52 0.15 26.18
CA ARG A 44 -17.57 -0.54 25.43
C ARG A 44 -17.76 -1.98 25.91
N ARG A 45 -16.74 -2.58 26.52
CA ARG A 45 -16.77 -3.96 26.98
C ARG A 45 -17.40 -4.10 28.37
N PRO A 46 -18.42 -4.95 28.56
CA PRO A 46 -18.98 -5.23 29.86
C PRO A 46 -17.94 -5.94 30.74
N VAL A 47 -18.00 -5.71 32.06
CA VAL A 47 -17.05 -6.32 33.01
C VAL A 47 -17.07 -7.86 32.98
N GLY A 48 -18.21 -8.46 32.59
CA GLY A 48 -18.36 -9.89 32.41
C GLY A 48 -17.36 -10.53 31.44
N ASP A 49 -16.84 -9.77 30.46
CA ASP A 49 -15.85 -10.24 29.48
C ASP A 49 -14.54 -10.71 30.14
N LEU A 50 -14.22 -10.17 31.33
CA LEU A 50 -13.03 -10.55 32.09
C LEU A 50 -13.05 -12.02 32.53
N ARG A 51 -14.23 -12.66 32.61
CA ARG A 51 -14.38 -14.04 33.08
C ARG A 51 -13.56 -15.03 32.25
N SER A 52 -13.40 -14.78 30.95
CA SER A 52 -12.62 -15.62 30.04
C SER A 52 -11.10 -15.56 30.28
N LEU A 53 -10.63 -14.51 30.97
CA LEU A 53 -9.21 -14.24 31.22
C LEU A 53 -8.79 -14.53 32.67
N MET A 54 -9.73 -14.92 33.53
CA MET A 54 -9.51 -15.27 34.94
C MET A 54 -9.38 -16.79 35.10
N GLU A 55 -8.50 -17.25 35.98
CA GLU A 55 -8.21 -18.68 36.18
C GLU A 55 -9.26 -19.40 37.07
N GLY A 56 -10.21 -18.65 37.66
CA GLY A 56 -11.23 -19.17 38.59
C GLY A 56 -12.69 -18.83 38.25
N ARG A 57 -13.63 -19.47 38.96
CA ARG A 57 -15.10 -19.18 38.91
C ARG A 57 -15.47 -17.89 39.65
N ALA A 58 -14.71 -16.82 39.43
CA ALA A 58 -14.94 -15.55 40.10
C ALA A 58 -16.32 -14.96 39.75
N ARG A 59 -17.10 -14.59 40.77
CA ARG A 59 -18.43 -14.00 40.59
C ARG A 59 -18.29 -12.49 40.41
N LEU A 60 -18.22 -12.05 39.16
CA LEU A 60 -18.14 -10.62 38.79
C LEU A 60 -19.47 -9.86 39.02
N GLY A 61 -20.58 -10.55 39.27
CA GLY A 61 -21.89 -9.91 39.47
C GLY A 61 -21.96 -8.93 40.66
N ASN A 62 -21.16 -9.14 41.71
CA ASN A 62 -21.08 -8.18 42.83
C ASN A 62 -20.41 -6.86 42.41
N LEU A 63 -19.43 -6.91 41.49
CA LEU A 63 -18.79 -5.73 40.93
C LEU A 63 -19.76 -4.97 40.01
N GLU A 64 -20.51 -5.68 39.17
CA GLU A 64 -21.56 -5.10 38.31
C GLU A 64 -22.60 -4.35 39.13
N ASN A 65 -23.12 -4.99 40.18
CA ASN A 65 -24.11 -4.40 41.09
C ASN A 65 -23.57 -3.18 41.85
N ALA A 66 -22.27 -3.10 42.06
CA ALA A 66 -21.60 -1.98 42.72
C ALA A 66 -21.22 -0.83 41.75
N GLY A 67 -21.62 -0.90 40.48
CA GLY A 67 -21.39 0.16 39.49
C GLY A 67 -20.17 -0.05 38.59
N TYR A 68 -19.40 -1.12 38.78
CA TYR A 68 -18.31 -1.52 37.87
C TYR A 68 -18.88 -2.25 36.65
N LYS A 69 -19.59 -1.51 35.78
CA LYS A 69 -20.30 -2.08 34.63
C LYS A 69 -19.39 -2.46 33.46
N THR A 70 -18.27 -1.78 33.31
CA THR A 70 -17.37 -1.92 32.15
C THR A 70 -16.00 -2.38 32.59
N VAL A 71 -15.23 -2.95 31.65
CA VAL A 71 -13.84 -3.30 31.93
C VAL A 71 -13.02 -2.07 32.29
N ALA A 72 -13.30 -0.91 31.68
CA ALA A 72 -12.61 0.35 32.00
C ALA A 72 -12.73 0.73 33.50
N HIS A 73 -13.89 0.52 34.13
CA HIS A 73 -14.05 0.79 35.57
C HIS A 73 -13.11 -0.08 36.42
N VAL A 74 -12.92 -1.34 36.04
CA VAL A 74 -12.02 -2.27 36.75
C VAL A 74 -10.56 -1.97 36.43
N TYR A 75 -10.24 -1.63 35.18
CA TYR A 75 -8.90 -1.25 34.74
C TYR A 75 -8.35 -0.03 35.50
N GLN A 76 -9.21 0.99 35.71
CA GLN A 76 -8.84 2.21 36.43
C GLN A 76 -8.90 2.07 37.96
N ALA A 77 -9.49 0.98 38.47
CA ALA A 77 -9.64 0.76 39.90
C ALA A 77 -8.38 0.18 40.54
N HIS A 78 -8.07 0.66 41.74
CA HIS A 78 -7.08 -0.01 42.59
C HIS A 78 -7.73 -1.23 43.25
N PRO A 79 -7.04 -2.38 43.42
CA PRO A 79 -7.61 -3.57 44.07
C PRO A 79 -8.26 -3.30 45.44
N ALA A 80 -7.71 -2.34 46.20
CA ALA A 80 -8.25 -1.90 47.49
C ALA A 80 -9.63 -1.24 47.40
N GLN A 81 -9.99 -0.64 46.26
CA GLN A 81 -11.32 -0.08 46.01
C GLN A 81 -12.33 -1.19 45.75
N LEU A 82 -11.95 -2.22 44.98
CA LEU A 82 -12.80 -3.37 44.69
C LEU A 82 -13.09 -4.21 45.95
N LEU A 83 -12.14 -4.27 46.89
CA LEU A 83 -12.31 -4.92 48.19
C LEU A 83 -13.40 -4.30 49.07
N ARG A 84 -13.81 -3.04 48.81
CA ARG A 84 -14.90 -2.39 49.55
C ARG A 84 -16.28 -2.84 49.08
N VAL A 85 -16.35 -3.57 47.97
CA VAL A 85 -17.60 -4.12 47.44
C VAL A 85 -17.99 -5.37 48.21
N ALA A 86 -19.20 -5.37 48.76
CA ALA A 86 -19.73 -6.50 49.52
C ALA A 86 -19.73 -7.79 48.67
N GLY A 87 -19.10 -8.84 49.20
CA GLY A 87 -19.00 -10.14 48.51
C GLY A 87 -17.89 -10.24 47.46
N VAL A 88 -16.94 -9.30 47.42
CA VAL A 88 -15.71 -9.40 46.60
C VAL A 88 -14.51 -9.70 47.50
N GLY A 89 -13.88 -10.87 47.30
CA GLY A 89 -12.69 -11.28 48.03
C GLY A 89 -11.40 -10.67 47.46
N SER A 90 -10.31 -10.70 48.25
CA SER A 90 -8.98 -10.19 47.84
C SER A 90 -8.46 -10.82 46.55
N HIS A 91 -8.63 -12.13 46.42
CA HIS A 91 -8.24 -12.87 45.22
C HIS A 91 -9.03 -12.41 43.99
N THR A 92 -10.36 -12.29 44.10
CA THR A 92 -11.22 -11.80 43.00
C THR A 92 -10.91 -10.36 42.60
N ALA A 93 -10.63 -9.48 43.56
CA ALA A 93 -10.24 -8.10 43.28
C ALA A 93 -8.90 -8.03 42.52
N GLN A 94 -7.90 -8.80 42.94
CA GLN A 94 -6.59 -8.85 42.28
C GLN A 94 -6.67 -9.47 40.88
N GLU A 95 -7.37 -10.60 40.74
CA GLU A 95 -7.55 -11.25 39.44
C GLU A 95 -8.33 -10.39 38.45
N ALA A 96 -9.39 -9.70 38.89
CA ALA A 96 -10.18 -8.85 38.01
C ALA A 96 -9.34 -7.68 37.46
N VAL A 97 -8.55 -7.02 38.32
CA VAL A 97 -7.62 -5.96 37.89
C VAL A 97 -6.54 -6.51 36.98
N ALA A 98 -5.96 -7.67 37.30
CA ALA A 98 -4.94 -8.31 36.47
C ALA A 98 -5.48 -8.72 35.10
N ALA A 99 -6.70 -9.27 35.04
CA ALA A 99 -7.40 -9.61 33.80
C ALA A 99 -7.71 -8.37 32.97
N ALA A 100 -8.17 -7.27 33.60
CA ALA A 100 -8.39 -6.00 32.92
C ALA A 100 -7.10 -5.41 32.33
N HIS A 101 -5.98 -5.46 33.07
CA HIS A 101 -4.67 -5.04 32.55
C HIS A 101 -4.11 -6.01 31.50
N LYS A 102 -4.44 -7.30 31.57
CA LYS A 102 -4.07 -8.27 30.53
C LYS A 102 -4.83 -7.98 29.24
N LEU A 103 -6.14 -7.73 29.32
CA LEU A 103 -6.97 -7.35 28.18
C LEU A 103 -6.52 -6.00 27.61
N ALA A 104 -6.26 -4.99 28.45
CA ALA A 104 -5.73 -3.70 28.02
C ALA A 104 -4.40 -3.85 27.28
N ARG A 105 -3.50 -4.71 27.76
CA ARG A 105 -2.23 -5.02 27.06
C ARG A 105 -2.42 -5.81 25.77
N GLN A 106 -3.46 -6.63 25.64
CA GLN A 106 -3.79 -7.29 24.37
C GLN A 106 -4.30 -6.25 23.38
N LEU A 107 -5.30 -5.46 23.79
CA LEU A 107 -5.85 -4.37 23.00
C LEU A 107 -4.79 -3.34 22.61
N ALA A 108 -3.87 -2.96 23.50
CA ALA A 108 -2.81 -2.00 23.20
C ALA A 108 -1.81 -2.52 22.15
N LYS A 109 -1.63 -3.83 22.05
CA LYS A 109 -0.77 -4.42 21.02
C LYS A 109 -1.48 -4.53 19.66
N GLU A 110 -2.80 -4.69 19.68
CA GLU A 110 -3.65 -4.71 18.48
C GLU A 110 -4.00 -3.28 18.01
N SER A 111 -4.03 -2.31 18.94
CA SER A 111 -4.40 -0.92 18.72
C SER A 111 -3.28 -0.19 17.98
N ARG A 112 -3.61 0.26 16.77
CA ARG A 112 -2.73 1.09 15.95
C ARG A 112 -3.40 2.43 15.72
N VAL A 113 -2.66 3.51 15.97
CA VAL A 113 -3.16 4.87 15.77
C VAL A 113 -3.39 5.09 14.27
N ARG A 114 -4.60 5.48 13.93
CA ARG A 114 -5.01 5.83 12.57
C ARG A 114 -5.52 7.26 12.57
N LEU A 115 -4.93 8.09 11.70
CA LEU A 115 -5.40 9.46 11.52
C LEU A 115 -6.81 9.46 10.92
N ASP A 116 -7.67 10.30 11.47
CA ASP A 116 -9.08 10.41 11.08
C ASP A 116 -9.31 11.74 10.34
N PRO A 117 -9.32 11.73 9.00
CA PRO A 117 -9.49 12.94 8.20
C PRO A 117 -10.94 13.41 8.10
N VAL A 118 -11.91 12.61 8.58
CA VAL A 118 -13.32 12.99 8.63
C VAL A 118 -13.59 13.73 9.94
N GLY A 119 -13.31 13.10 11.08
CA GLY A 119 -13.55 13.68 12.40
C GLY A 119 -12.53 14.76 12.80
N LYS A 120 -11.31 14.71 12.25
CA LYS A 120 -10.21 15.66 12.50
C LYS A 120 -10.01 16.01 13.99
N PRO A 121 -9.93 15.02 14.91
CA PRO A 121 -9.80 15.32 16.33
C PRO A 121 -8.49 16.06 16.63
N VAL A 122 -8.49 16.84 17.72
CA VAL A 122 -7.36 17.72 18.08
C VAL A 122 -6.05 16.96 18.21
N GLY A 123 -6.05 15.79 18.88
CA GLY A 123 -4.86 14.96 19.05
C GLY A 123 -4.29 14.44 17.73
N HIS A 124 -5.16 14.05 16.78
CA HIS A 124 -4.72 13.63 15.44
C HIS A 124 -4.15 14.80 14.64
N THR A 125 -4.75 15.99 14.77
CA THR A 125 -4.26 17.21 14.10
C THR A 125 -2.87 17.60 14.62
N GLN A 126 -2.64 17.50 15.93
CA GLN A 126 -1.33 17.76 16.54
C GLN A 126 -0.27 16.74 16.11
N LEU A 127 -0.63 15.45 16.05
CA LEU A 127 0.24 14.40 15.54
C LEU A 127 0.60 14.64 14.08
N LEU A 128 -0.40 14.93 13.23
CA LEU A 128 -0.19 15.22 11.82
C LEU A 128 0.72 16.43 11.60
N ALA A 129 0.60 17.48 12.42
CA ALA A 129 1.49 18.65 12.35
C ALA A 129 2.93 18.28 12.73
N THR A 130 3.11 17.42 13.73
CA THR A 130 4.42 16.91 14.13
C THR A 130 5.05 16.05 13.05
N LEU A 131 4.27 15.20 12.38
CA LEU A 131 4.72 14.39 11.24
C LEU A 131 5.09 15.27 10.02
N ALA A 132 4.30 16.32 9.73
CA ALA A 132 4.59 17.26 8.67
C ALA A 132 5.90 18.02 8.92
N ALA A 133 6.09 18.51 10.15
CA ALA A 133 7.32 19.14 10.57
C ALA A 133 8.52 18.19 10.48
N ALA A 134 8.35 16.91 10.89
CA ALA A 134 9.41 15.91 10.84
C ALA A 134 9.89 15.65 9.41
N ARG A 135 8.94 15.54 8.46
CA ARG A 135 9.23 15.39 7.03
C ARG A 135 10.05 16.56 6.46
N HIS A 136 9.67 17.79 6.79
CA HIS A 136 10.44 18.97 6.37
C HIS A 136 11.81 19.03 7.05
N ALA A 137 11.90 18.58 8.30
CA ALA A 137 13.16 18.53 9.05
C ALA A 137 14.16 17.57 8.41
N ASP A 138 13.72 16.39 7.96
CA ASP A 138 14.60 15.43 7.27
C ASP A 138 15.18 16.01 5.97
N SER A 139 14.31 16.65 5.16
CA SER A 139 14.73 17.31 3.92
C SER A 139 15.70 18.46 4.19
N ALA A 140 15.37 19.34 5.12
CA ALA A 140 16.20 20.47 5.51
C ALA A 140 17.55 20.01 6.09
N ALA A 141 17.56 18.99 6.94
CA ALA A 141 18.79 18.46 7.51
C ALA A 141 19.70 17.84 6.45
N SER A 142 19.14 17.20 5.41
CA SER A 142 19.92 16.68 4.29
C SER A 142 20.54 17.82 3.45
N ALA A 143 19.71 18.79 3.05
CA ALA A 143 20.14 19.89 2.19
C ALA A 143 21.13 20.85 2.87
N LEU A 144 20.94 21.15 4.16
CA LEU A 144 21.70 22.18 4.87
C LEU A 144 22.97 21.64 5.54
N ARG A 145 23.14 20.32 5.69
CA ARG A 145 24.29 19.74 6.40
C ARG A 145 25.64 20.17 5.83
N GLY A 146 25.82 20.05 4.52
CA GLY A 146 27.05 20.45 3.84
C GLY A 146 27.36 21.94 4.01
N PRO A 147 26.43 22.85 3.63
CA PRO A 147 26.60 24.28 3.82
C PRO A 147 26.89 24.70 5.27
N ILE A 148 26.18 24.12 6.25
CA ILE A 148 26.40 24.41 7.68
C ILE A 148 27.81 23.97 8.11
N GLN A 149 28.24 22.76 7.74
CA GLN A 149 29.57 22.26 8.06
C GLN A 149 30.67 23.10 7.43
N GLN A 150 30.47 23.56 6.20
CA GLN A 150 31.42 24.41 5.49
C GLN A 150 31.61 25.76 6.20
N ILE A 151 30.53 26.43 6.60
CA ILE A 151 30.62 27.69 7.35
C ILE A 151 31.25 27.47 8.72
N GLN A 152 30.88 26.39 9.42
CA GLN A 152 31.49 26.05 10.70
C GLN A 152 33.00 25.85 10.55
N ALA A 153 33.45 25.13 9.51
CA ALA A 153 34.87 24.92 9.24
C ALA A 153 35.62 26.23 8.92
N GLN A 154 34.98 27.15 8.19
CA GLN A 154 35.58 28.44 7.84
C GLN A 154 35.64 29.43 9.01
N THR A 155 34.63 29.40 9.90
CA THR A 155 34.50 30.37 11.00
C THR A 155 35.14 29.90 12.32
N ALA A 156 35.19 28.59 12.58
CA ALA A 156 35.81 28.01 13.77
C ALA A 156 37.26 28.48 14.04
N PRO A 157 38.19 28.55 13.06
CA PRO A 157 39.55 29.03 13.31
C PRO A 157 39.62 30.54 13.59
N LEU A 158 38.62 31.31 13.15
CA LEU A 158 38.59 32.77 13.30
C LEU A 158 38.00 33.21 14.65
N LEU A 159 37.05 32.44 15.20
CA LEU A 159 36.33 32.78 16.43
C LEU A 159 37.25 33.05 17.65
N PRO A 160 38.26 32.20 17.98
CA PRO A 160 39.15 32.44 19.13
C PRO A 160 40.00 33.71 19.01
N GLU A 161 40.35 34.12 17.78
CA GLU A 161 41.13 35.34 17.54
C GLU A 161 40.29 36.61 17.73
N VAL A 162 39.00 36.54 17.38
CA VAL A 162 38.07 37.67 17.48
C VAL A 162 37.46 37.78 18.88
N GLU A 163 37.17 36.67 19.58
CA GLU A 163 36.66 36.69 20.96
C GLU A 163 37.62 37.33 21.96
N ARG A 164 38.94 37.14 21.77
CA ARG A 164 39.97 37.72 22.63
C ARG A 164 40.00 39.25 22.60
N ALA A 165 39.40 39.87 21.58
CA ALA A 165 39.32 41.32 21.39
C ALA A 165 38.12 41.98 22.11
N THR A 166 37.17 41.19 22.62
CA THR A 166 35.97 41.71 23.33
C THR A 166 36.29 42.26 24.73
N SER A 167 37.49 42.00 25.28
CA SER A 167 37.94 42.54 26.56
C SER A 167 38.80 43.80 26.38
N LYS A 168 38.28 44.95 26.83
CA LYS A 168 38.95 46.28 26.77
C LYS A 168 40.37 46.25 27.37
N TRP A 169 40.60 45.43 28.39
CA TRP A 169 41.90 45.29 29.08
C TRP A 169 42.95 44.51 28.27
N ARG A 170 42.54 43.53 27.45
CA ARG A 170 43.48 42.73 26.62
C ARG A 170 43.91 43.46 25.33
N MET A 171 43.10 44.39 24.85
CA MET A 171 43.38 45.22 23.67
C MET A 171 44.47 46.28 23.91
N ALA A 172 44.68 46.72 25.15
CA ALA A 172 45.64 47.77 25.50
C ALA A 172 47.12 47.33 25.41
N PHE A 173 47.41 46.02 25.40
CA PHE A 173 48.78 45.47 25.49
C PHE A 173 49.26 44.72 24.22
N ALA A 174 48.62 44.92 23.07
CA ALA A 174 48.69 43.98 21.95
C ALA A 174 48.98 44.64 20.57
N GLY A 175 50.07 45.41 20.42
CA GLY A 175 50.38 46.18 19.21
C GLY A 175 50.49 45.38 17.89
N ARG A 176 51.25 44.27 17.87
CA ARG A 176 51.39 43.40 16.67
C ARG A 176 50.15 42.53 16.42
N ARG A 177 49.46 42.17 17.51
CA ARG A 177 48.30 41.25 17.54
C ARG A 177 46.98 41.93 17.17
N LYS A 178 46.90 43.25 17.31
CA LYS A 178 45.75 44.07 16.85
C LYS A 178 45.53 43.95 15.34
N LYS A 179 46.60 43.76 14.56
CA LYS A 179 46.55 43.61 13.09
C LYS A 179 45.93 42.27 12.69
N ASP A 180 46.31 41.19 13.37
CA ASP A 180 45.79 39.83 13.13
C ASP A 180 44.30 39.74 13.48
N THR A 181 43.89 40.33 14.61
CA THR A 181 42.48 40.44 14.99
C THR A 181 41.65 41.24 13.98
N LEU A 182 42.17 42.37 13.47
CA LEU A 182 41.48 43.17 12.44
C LEU A 182 41.37 42.40 11.12
N ALA A 183 42.39 41.61 10.76
CA ALA A 183 42.35 40.74 9.59
C ALA A 183 41.34 39.59 9.76
N ALA A 184 41.27 38.99 10.95
CA ALA A 184 40.27 37.97 11.28
C ALA A 184 38.84 38.54 11.23
N LEU A 185 38.62 39.77 11.73
CA LEU A 185 37.35 40.49 11.61
C LEU A 185 36.96 40.74 10.15
N GLY A 186 37.91 41.21 9.33
CA GLY A 186 37.68 41.44 7.89
C GLY A 186 37.31 40.15 7.15
N LYS A 187 37.99 39.04 7.45
CA LYS A 187 37.64 37.71 6.89
C LYS A 187 36.27 37.24 7.35
N LEU A 188 35.92 37.44 8.62
CA LEU A 188 34.61 37.09 9.16
C LEU A 188 33.50 37.91 8.49
N GLN A 189 33.75 39.19 8.21
CA GLN A 189 32.82 40.05 7.49
C GLN A 189 32.62 39.60 6.06
N ALA A 190 33.71 39.31 5.33
CA ALA A 190 33.64 38.81 3.97
C ALA A 190 32.86 37.48 3.87
N ILE A 191 32.97 36.59 4.86
CA ILE A 191 32.17 35.36 4.94
C ILE A 191 30.69 35.68 5.17
N LEU A 192 30.37 36.63 6.07
CA LEU A 192 28.98 36.99 6.35
C LEU A 192 28.28 37.72 5.19
N ASP A 193 29.04 38.49 4.41
CA ASP A 193 28.56 39.23 3.24
C ASP A 193 28.54 38.36 1.97
N ASP A 194 29.04 37.12 2.03
CA ASP A 194 29.00 36.18 0.90
C ASP A 194 27.54 35.86 0.53
N PRO A 195 27.12 36.04 -0.74
CA PRO A 195 25.77 35.76 -1.18
C PRO A 195 25.27 34.35 -0.83
N ASN A 196 26.16 33.35 -0.80
CA ASN A 196 25.82 31.97 -0.43
C ASN A 196 25.50 31.85 1.06
N VAL A 197 26.19 32.63 1.91
CA VAL A 197 25.93 32.65 3.35
C VAL A 197 24.62 33.38 3.67
N VAL A 198 24.31 34.45 2.93
CA VAL A 198 23.00 35.12 3.02
C VAL A 198 21.87 34.19 2.55
N ALA A 199 22.06 33.49 1.43
CA ALA A 199 21.11 32.49 0.95
C ALA A 199 20.92 31.35 1.98
N LEU A 200 22.00 30.92 2.63
CA LEU A 200 21.92 29.92 3.70
C LEU A 200 21.16 30.44 4.92
N GLN A 201 21.37 31.69 5.35
CA GLN A 201 20.61 32.30 6.45
C GLN A 201 19.10 32.28 6.17
N ASN A 202 18.69 32.63 4.96
CA ASN A 202 17.29 32.56 4.53
C ASN A 202 16.80 31.11 4.53
N SER A 203 17.59 30.17 4.04
CA SER A 203 17.23 28.75 4.01
C SER A 203 17.08 28.16 5.42
N ILE A 204 17.94 28.55 6.37
CA ILE A 204 17.84 28.18 7.79
C ILE A 204 16.56 28.77 8.40
N TYR A 205 16.27 30.05 8.14
CA TYR A 205 15.04 30.67 8.64
C TYR A 205 13.78 29.97 8.11
N SER A 206 13.72 29.70 6.80
CA SER A 206 12.61 28.94 6.19
C SER A 206 12.49 27.53 6.77
N ALA A 207 13.62 26.85 7.02
CA ALA A 207 13.63 25.54 7.65
C ALA A 207 13.13 25.58 9.10
N GLU A 208 13.49 26.60 9.89
CA GLU A 208 12.98 26.78 11.26
C GLU A 208 11.46 26.97 11.26
N GLN A 209 10.92 27.74 10.31
CA GLN A 209 9.47 27.92 10.20
C GLN A 209 8.76 26.63 9.79
N ALA A 210 9.32 25.88 8.84
CA ALA A 210 8.74 24.63 8.35
C ALA A 210 8.89 23.44 9.30
N THR A 211 9.75 23.54 10.32
CA THR A 211 10.01 22.45 11.28
C THR A 211 9.35 22.67 12.64
N ASP A 212 8.60 23.75 12.81
CA ASP A 212 7.77 23.99 13.99
C ASP A 212 6.33 23.51 13.74
N PRO A 213 5.85 22.47 14.45
CA PRO A 213 4.48 21.97 14.31
C PRO A 213 3.40 23.03 14.54
N ARG A 214 3.68 24.09 15.31
CA ARG A 214 2.70 25.15 15.66
C ARG A 214 2.41 26.09 14.50
N ASN A 215 3.24 26.10 13.47
CA ASN A 215 3.08 26.97 12.31
C ASN A 215 2.08 26.42 11.28
N TYR A 216 1.65 25.16 11.42
CA TYR A 216 0.72 24.53 10.49
C TYR A 216 -0.73 24.90 10.80
N GLN A 217 -1.46 25.36 9.78
CA GLN A 217 -2.90 25.57 9.86
C GLN A 217 -3.64 24.23 9.68
N PRO A 218 -4.62 23.89 10.55
CA PRO A 218 -5.33 22.62 10.50
C PRO A 218 -5.94 22.27 9.13
N GLU A 219 -6.57 23.23 8.46
CA GLU A 219 -7.26 23.01 7.19
C GLU A 219 -6.27 22.64 6.07
N GLN A 220 -5.16 23.37 5.98
CA GLN A 220 -4.10 23.13 5.01
C GLN A 220 -3.40 21.80 5.28
N LEU A 221 -3.20 21.49 6.55
CA LEU A 221 -2.55 20.26 6.99
C LEU A 221 -3.38 19.03 6.60
N TRP A 222 -4.68 19.03 6.88
CA TRP A 222 -5.58 17.94 6.50
C TRP A 222 -5.77 17.84 4.98
N HIS A 223 -5.77 18.97 4.26
CA HIS A 223 -5.75 18.95 2.79
C HIS A 223 -4.48 18.29 2.25
N GLY A 224 -3.31 18.65 2.80
CA GLY A 224 -2.04 18.02 2.46
C GLY A 224 -2.02 16.52 2.77
N TYR A 225 -2.62 16.11 3.90
CA TYR A 225 -2.80 14.70 4.22
C TYR A 225 -3.67 13.96 3.21
N THR A 226 -4.80 14.53 2.77
CA THR A 226 -5.64 13.90 1.73
C THR A 226 -4.90 13.68 0.42
N VAL A 227 -3.98 14.58 0.06
CA VAL A 227 -3.17 14.48 -1.16
C VAL A 227 -2.04 13.43 -1.03
N ASP A 228 -1.43 13.30 0.14
CA ASP A 228 -0.22 12.48 0.34
C ASP A 228 -0.27 11.59 1.59
N ALA A 229 -1.44 11.00 1.86
CA ALA A 229 -1.69 10.17 3.05
C ALA A 229 -0.70 9.00 3.16
N ALA A 230 -0.28 8.45 2.01
CA ALA A 230 0.69 7.36 1.95
C ALA A 230 2.02 7.72 2.63
N ALA A 231 2.55 8.93 2.38
CA ALA A 231 3.80 9.40 2.97
C ALA A 231 3.66 9.67 4.47
N PHE A 232 2.55 10.28 4.90
CA PHE A 232 2.30 10.52 6.33
C PHE A 232 2.13 9.24 7.13
N ASN A 233 1.37 8.28 6.59
CA ASN A 233 1.19 6.98 7.23
C ASN A 233 2.48 6.16 7.23
N ALA A 234 3.34 6.32 6.21
CA ALA A 234 4.68 5.74 6.23
C ALA A 234 5.49 6.30 7.40
N LEU A 235 5.53 7.61 7.59
CA LEU A 235 6.20 8.24 8.72
C LEU A 235 5.61 7.78 10.06
N LEU A 236 4.28 7.73 10.19
CA LEU A 236 3.61 7.25 11.40
C LEU A 236 4.02 5.81 11.74
N SER A 237 4.15 4.93 10.74
CA SER A 237 4.59 3.55 10.94
C SER A 237 6.04 3.44 11.43
N THR A 238 6.92 4.38 11.09
CA THR A 238 8.31 4.40 11.61
C THR A 238 8.40 4.84 13.08
N VAL A 239 7.32 5.43 13.60
CA VAL A 239 7.27 6.03 14.93
C VAL A 239 6.41 5.17 15.89
N GLY A 240 5.37 4.52 15.38
CA GLY A 240 4.56 3.54 16.10
C GLY A 240 5.29 2.20 16.21
N GLY A 241 5.93 1.96 17.35
CA GLY A 241 6.82 0.81 17.59
C GLY A 241 6.25 -0.55 17.13
N ALA A 242 7.17 -1.39 16.63
CA ALA A 242 6.95 -2.71 16.03
C ALA A 242 5.90 -3.57 16.74
N GLY A 243 4.92 -4.03 15.96
CA GLY A 243 3.91 -5.03 16.34
C GLY A 243 4.49 -6.42 16.63
N HIS A 244 3.57 -7.33 16.98
CA HIS A 244 3.82 -8.70 17.42
C HIS A 244 4.83 -9.51 16.57
N THR A 245 5.47 -10.51 17.19
CA THR A 245 6.38 -11.46 16.53
C THR A 245 5.71 -12.33 15.45
N GLU A 246 4.43 -12.66 15.61
CA GLU A 246 3.67 -13.43 14.61
C GLU A 246 3.25 -12.55 13.41
N ASP A 247 2.75 -11.34 13.66
CA ASP A 247 2.50 -10.33 12.62
C ASP A 247 3.78 -9.96 11.87
N ARG A 248 4.93 -9.96 12.56
CA ARG A 248 6.24 -9.68 11.96
C ARG A 248 6.74 -10.82 11.08
N GLU A 249 6.41 -12.07 11.39
CA GLU A 249 6.65 -13.20 10.47
C GLU A 249 5.80 -13.09 9.20
N ALA A 250 4.52 -12.73 9.32
CA ALA A 250 3.64 -12.52 8.18
C ALA A 250 4.04 -11.29 7.35
N ALA A 251 4.32 -10.16 8.00
CA ALA A 251 4.77 -8.90 7.39
C ALA A 251 6.15 -9.00 6.71
N GLU A 252 6.93 -10.04 7.01
CA GLU A 252 8.21 -10.34 6.35
C GLU A 252 8.12 -11.59 5.46
N GLY A 253 6.89 -12.03 5.13
CA GLY A 253 6.61 -13.08 4.15
C GLY A 253 7.07 -14.48 4.55
N PHE A 254 7.01 -14.79 5.85
CA PHE A 254 7.35 -16.10 6.43
C PHE A 254 8.80 -16.55 6.21
N ILE A 255 9.72 -15.59 6.04
CA ILE A 255 11.17 -15.85 5.92
C ILE A 255 11.72 -16.41 7.25
N GLY A 256 12.56 -17.45 7.15
CA GLY A 256 13.23 -18.05 8.30
C GLY A 256 14.19 -17.09 9.03
N PRO A 257 14.43 -17.27 10.34
CA PRO A 257 15.13 -16.30 11.19
C PRO A 257 16.57 -15.99 10.73
N GLU A 258 17.29 -16.97 10.19
CA GLU A 258 18.65 -16.78 9.68
C GLU A 258 18.69 -15.85 8.45
N LEU A 259 17.82 -16.10 7.47
CA LEU A 259 17.75 -15.31 6.25
C LEU A 259 17.24 -13.89 6.57
N ARG A 260 16.25 -13.77 7.47
CA ARG A 260 15.78 -12.49 8.01
C ARG A 260 16.93 -11.66 8.57
N GLN A 261 17.75 -12.24 9.45
CA GLN A 261 18.86 -11.51 10.07
C GLN A 261 19.83 -10.97 9.02
N LYS A 262 20.15 -11.78 8.00
CA LYS A 262 20.99 -11.35 6.87
C LYS A 262 20.37 -10.20 6.09
N ILE A 263 19.08 -10.30 5.76
CA ILE A 263 18.35 -9.24 5.04
C ILE A 263 18.30 -7.95 5.86
N SER A 264 17.97 -8.03 7.15
CA SER A 264 17.89 -6.85 8.00
C SER A 264 19.24 -6.13 8.12
N ALA A 265 20.35 -6.88 8.12
CA ALA A 265 21.71 -6.37 8.15
C ALA A 265 22.18 -5.78 6.81
N GLU A 266 21.51 -6.08 5.69
CA GLU A 266 21.84 -5.53 4.38
C GLU A 266 21.70 -3.99 4.41
N PRO A 267 22.75 -3.23 4.00
CA PRO A 267 22.68 -1.78 3.97
C PRO A 267 21.75 -1.33 2.84
N LEU A 268 20.86 -0.37 3.15
CA LEU A 268 20.03 0.32 2.16
C LEU A 268 20.41 1.80 2.17
N ASP A 269 20.82 2.31 1.02
CA ASP A 269 21.24 3.69 0.85
C ASP A 269 20.16 4.42 0.04
N THR A 270 19.50 5.37 0.68
CA THR A 270 18.35 6.09 0.12
C THR A 270 18.71 7.50 -0.33
N ARG A 271 20.00 7.85 -0.48
CA ARG A 271 20.41 9.22 -0.85
C ARG A 271 19.87 9.72 -2.18
N LEU A 272 19.60 8.82 -3.12
CA LEU A 272 19.01 9.13 -4.44
C LEU A 272 17.50 8.82 -4.50
N LEU A 273 16.89 8.56 -3.33
CA LEU A 273 15.46 8.23 -3.19
C LEU A 273 14.76 9.40 -2.48
N ASN A 274 13.82 10.02 -3.19
CA ASN A 274 12.99 11.13 -2.72
C ASN A 274 11.73 10.64 -1.95
N ALA A 275 11.54 9.33 -1.85
CA ALA A 275 10.44 8.69 -1.12
C ALA A 275 10.86 8.23 0.29
N THR A 276 9.94 8.32 1.25
CA THR A 276 10.09 7.66 2.55
C THR A 276 9.51 6.25 2.48
N LEU A 277 10.33 5.24 2.78
CA LEU A 277 9.92 3.84 2.79
C LEU A 277 9.29 3.47 4.13
N ARG A 278 8.29 2.60 4.07
CA ARG A 278 7.81 1.85 5.25
C ARG A 278 8.78 0.77 5.66
N GLU A 279 8.68 0.28 6.88
CA GLU A 279 9.56 -0.78 7.39
C GLU A 279 9.53 -2.02 6.48
N TYR A 280 8.34 -2.48 6.10
CA TYR A 280 8.22 -3.61 5.18
C TYR A 280 8.82 -3.27 3.82
N GLN A 281 8.62 -2.06 3.28
CA GLN A 281 9.17 -1.67 1.98
C GLN A 281 10.70 -1.65 1.98
N ALA A 282 11.29 -1.10 3.04
CA ALA A 282 12.73 -1.14 3.25
C ALA A 282 13.23 -2.58 3.35
N PHE A 283 12.51 -3.46 4.04
CA PHE A 283 12.82 -4.88 4.10
C PHE A 283 12.73 -5.56 2.73
N GLY A 284 11.71 -5.26 1.92
CA GLY A 284 11.53 -5.81 0.57
C GLY A 284 12.64 -5.36 -0.39
N ALA A 285 13.04 -4.09 -0.32
CA ALA A 285 14.20 -3.58 -1.06
C ALA A 285 15.51 -4.27 -0.64
N LYS A 286 15.74 -4.42 0.66
CA LYS A 286 16.90 -5.17 1.19
C LYS A 286 16.90 -6.63 0.77
N TYR A 287 15.74 -7.27 0.79
CA TYR A 287 15.56 -8.64 0.32
C TYR A 287 15.99 -8.76 -1.15
N ALA A 288 15.52 -7.87 -2.03
CA ALA A 288 15.91 -7.86 -3.44
C ALA A 288 17.42 -7.60 -3.65
N ILE A 289 18.01 -6.69 -2.85
CA ILE A 289 19.46 -6.41 -2.88
C ILE A 289 20.28 -7.66 -2.49
N HIS A 290 19.85 -8.33 -1.43
CA HIS A 290 20.51 -9.51 -0.88
C HIS A 290 20.43 -10.70 -1.83
N GLN A 291 19.23 -10.99 -2.35
CA GLN A 291 18.98 -12.18 -3.18
C GLN A 291 19.42 -12.04 -4.64
N GLN A 292 19.60 -10.81 -5.14
CA GLN A 292 20.03 -10.46 -6.50
C GLN A 292 19.07 -10.86 -7.63
N ARG A 293 18.52 -12.07 -7.61
CA ARG A 293 17.51 -12.60 -8.55
C ARG A 293 16.33 -13.15 -7.76
N SER A 294 15.25 -12.39 -7.71
CA SER A 294 14.11 -12.69 -6.83
C SER A 294 12.77 -12.21 -7.39
N ILE A 295 11.69 -12.65 -6.75
CA ILE A 295 10.30 -12.31 -7.05
C ILE A 295 9.73 -11.57 -5.83
N LEU A 296 9.22 -10.36 -6.06
CA LEU A 296 8.41 -9.62 -5.11
C LEU A 296 6.93 -9.84 -5.45
N GLY A 297 6.33 -10.71 -4.64
CA GLY A 297 4.99 -11.23 -4.73
C GLY A 297 3.93 -10.47 -3.96
N ASP A 298 4.25 -9.30 -3.42
CA ASP A 298 3.37 -8.55 -2.54
C ASP A 298 2.01 -8.28 -3.17
N GLU A 299 0.98 -8.23 -2.34
CA GLU A 299 -0.34 -7.85 -2.77
C GLU A 299 -0.34 -6.49 -3.49
N MET A 300 -1.30 -6.30 -4.38
CA MET A 300 -1.44 -5.05 -5.13
C MET A 300 -1.62 -3.88 -4.17
N GLY A 301 -1.11 -2.70 -4.50
CA GLY A 301 -1.24 -1.53 -3.60
C GLY A 301 -0.19 -1.40 -2.50
N LEU A 302 0.70 -2.39 -2.29
CA LEU A 302 1.79 -2.33 -1.30
C LEU A 302 3.02 -1.49 -1.72
N GLY A 303 3.03 -0.97 -2.94
CA GLY A 303 4.10 -0.08 -3.40
C GLY A 303 5.36 -0.80 -3.93
N LYS A 304 5.19 -1.97 -4.55
CA LYS A 304 6.27 -2.73 -5.23
C LYS A 304 7.15 -1.87 -6.17
N THR A 305 6.56 -0.89 -6.84
CA THR A 305 7.28 0.08 -7.68
C THR A 305 8.31 0.87 -6.87
N VAL A 306 7.90 1.44 -5.74
CA VAL A 306 8.79 2.22 -4.87
C VAL A 306 9.89 1.35 -4.26
N GLU A 307 9.59 0.09 -3.93
CA GLU A 307 10.62 -0.87 -3.49
C GLU A 307 11.68 -1.12 -4.57
N ALA A 308 11.27 -1.34 -5.82
CA ALA A 308 12.19 -1.51 -6.94
C ALA A 308 13.03 -0.24 -7.19
N LEU A 309 12.43 0.95 -7.09
CA LEU A 309 13.14 2.22 -7.20
C LEU A 309 14.15 2.44 -6.07
N ALA A 310 13.84 1.99 -4.85
CA ALA A 310 14.78 2.02 -3.73
C ALA A 310 16.02 1.14 -4.00
N VAL A 311 15.83 -0.01 -4.66
CA VAL A 311 16.96 -0.87 -5.08
C VAL A 311 17.80 -0.16 -6.14
N PHE A 312 17.18 0.48 -7.14
CA PHE A 312 17.91 1.25 -8.15
C PHE A 312 18.68 2.41 -7.54
N ALA A 313 18.06 3.21 -6.67
CA ALA A 313 18.71 4.31 -5.96
C ALA A 313 19.93 3.81 -5.17
N HIS A 314 19.77 2.72 -4.42
CA HIS A 314 20.87 2.11 -3.68
C HIS A 314 22.01 1.65 -4.60
N MET A 315 21.71 0.95 -5.69
CA MET A 315 22.73 0.47 -6.64
C MET A 315 23.43 1.64 -7.35
N ALA A 316 22.71 2.73 -7.64
CA ALA A 316 23.27 3.94 -8.21
C ALA A 316 24.28 4.62 -7.29
N THR A 317 24.04 4.64 -5.98
CA THR A 317 25.04 5.13 -5.01
C THR A 317 26.32 4.29 -4.96
N LYS A 318 26.26 3.04 -5.44
CA LYS A 318 27.40 2.12 -5.57
C LYS A 318 28.08 2.18 -6.94
N GLY A 319 27.72 3.15 -7.80
CA GLY A 319 28.33 3.35 -9.12
C GLY A 319 27.74 2.48 -10.23
N GLN A 320 26.54 1.94 -10.05
CA GLN A 320 25.83 1.22 -11.11
C GLN A 320 24.82 2.14 -11.80
N HIS A 321 24.84 2.20 -13.12
CA HIS A 321 24.16 3.30 -13.80
C HIS A 321 23.09 2.88 -14.81
N ARG A 322 22.92 1.59 -15.14
CA ARG A 322 21.97 1.14 -16.16
C ARG A 322 20.94 0.17 -15.60
N PHE A 323 19.72 0.64 -15.47
CA PHE A 323 18.58 -0.13 -14.99
C PHE A 323 17.52 -0.24 -16.08
N MET A 324 16.78 -1.34 -16.11
CA MET A 324 15.70 -1.55 -17.07
C MET A 324 14.43 -2.05 -16.40
N VAL A 325 13.30 -1.56 -16.88
CA VAL A 325 11.96 -2.01 -16.50
C VAL A 325 11.23 -2.48 -17.75
N ILE A 326 10.72 -3.71 -17.71
CA ILE A 326 9.79 -4.24 -18.72
C ILE A 326 8.41 -4.34 -18.06
N CYS A 327 7.42 -3.64 -18.59
CA CYS A 327 6.09 -3.57 -17.99
C CYS A 327 4.96 -3.60 -19.05
N PRO A 328 3.70 -3.83 -18.66
CA PRO A 328 2.56 -3.70 -19.57
C PRO A 328 2.46 -2.29 -20.16
N ALA A 329 1.95 -2.18 -21.39
CA ALA A 329 1.88 -0.91 -22.11
C ALA A 329 1.08 0.18 -21.35
N SER A 330 0.10 -0.22 -20.55
CA SER A 330 -0.76 0.65 -19.75
C SER A 330 -0.06 1.35 -18.59
N VAL A 331 1.05 0.79 -18.06
CA VAL A 331 1.73 1.31 -16.87
C VAL A 331 3.05 2.03 -17.16
N GLN A 332 3.48 2.10 -18.42
CA GLN A 332 4.74 2.76 -18.79
C GLN A 332 4.79 4.23 -18.32
N ILE A 333 3.71 4.98 -18.54
CA ILE A 333 3.63 6.39 -18.13
C ILE A 333 3.69 6.51 -16.61
N ASN A 334 3.03 5.60 -15.89
CA ASN A 334 3.09 5.57 -14.43
C ASN A 334 4.52 5.32 -13.95
N TRP A 335 5.23 4.34 -14.52
CA TRP A 335 6.64 4.10 -14.21
C TRP A 335 7.52 5.33 -14.42
N MET A 336 7.37 6.02 -15.57
CA MET A 336 8.13 7.25 -15.84
C MET A 336 7.90 8.31 -14.76
N LYS A 337 6.63 8.58 -14.40
CA LYS A 337 6.28 9.54 -13.34
C LYS A 337 6.82 9.12 -11.97
N GLU A 338 6.73 7.84 -11.63
CA GLU A 338 7.20 7.32 -10.35
C GLU A 338 8.74 7.41 -10.23
N ILE A 339 9.48 7.13 -11.31
CA ILE A 339 10.94 7.32 -11.35
C ILE A 339 11.29 8.78 -11.09
N GLU A 340 10.69 9.71 -11.84
CA GLU A 340 10.94 11.15 -11.73
C GLU A 340 10.51 11.71 -10.36
N ARG A 341 9.41 11.19 -9.80
CA ARG A 341 8.87 11.65 -8.50
C ARG A 341 9.71 11.14 -7.33
N HIS A 342 10.16 9.89 -7.39
CA HIS A 342 10.72 9.20 -6.24
C HIS A 342 12.23 9.02 -6.29
N THR A 343 12.89 9.37 -7.39
CA THR A 343 14.35 9.24 -7.50
C THR A 343 14.97 10.41 -8.25
N ASP A 344 16.27 10.61 -8.06
CA ASP A 344 17.08 11.54 -8.86
C ASP A 344 17.66 10.89 -10.13
N LEU A 345 17.13 9.73 -10.53
CA LEU A 345 17.60 8.98 -11.70
C LEU A 345 16.92 9.46 -12.98
N ALA A 346 17.67 9.53 -14.08
CA ALA A 346 17.12 9.84 -15.39
C ALA A 346 16.16 8.72 -15.87
N ALA A 347 14.97 9.09 -16.34
CA ALA A 347 13.99 8.17 -16.89
C ALA A 347 14.01 8.20 -18.42
N HIS A 348 14.01 7.03 -19.07
CA HIS A 348 14.05 6.89 -20.53
C HIS A 348 12.94 5.96 -21.03
N LEU A 349 12.00 6.49 -21.82
CA LEU A 349 10.94 5.68 -22.42
C LEU A 349 11.42 5.07 -23.75
N LEU A 350 11.64 3.75 -23.78
CA LEU A 350 12.06 3.00 -24.97
C LEU A 350 10.85 2.39 -25.68
N HIS A 351 9.94 3.25 -26.12
CA HIS A 351 8.72 2.88 -26.82
C HIS A 351 8.33 3.92 -27.88
N GLY A 352 7.51 3.51 -28.84
CA GLY A 352 7.08 4.39 -29.94
C GLY A 352 8.18 4.65 -30.96
N ARG A 353 8.03 5.75 -31.71
CA ARG A 353 8.90 6.10 -32.85
C ARG A 353 10.32 6.49 -32.43
N ASP A 354 10.46 7.07 -31.24
CA ASP A 354 11.73 7.64 -30.76
C ASP A 354 12.56 6.65 -29.92
N ARG A 355 12.11 5.39 -29.81
CA ARG A 355 12.71 4.36 -28.92
C ARG A 355 14.21 4.15 -29.14
N GLU A 356 14.68 4.18 -30.39
CA GLU A 356 16.11 3.98 -30.69
C GLU A 356 16.95 5.19 -30.29
N SER A 357 16.42 6.41 -30.47
CA SER A 357 17.09 7.64 -30.04
C SER A 357 17.17 7.69 -28.51
N ALA A 358 16.06 7.36 -27.83
CA ALA A 358 16.02 7.25 -26.38
C ALA A 358 16.97 6.16 -25.86
N GLY A 359 17.09 5.03 -26.56
CA GLY A 359 18.00 3.93 -26.23
C GLY A 359 19.47 4.36 -26.28
N LYS A 360 19.87 5.10 -27.32
CA LYS A 360 21.21 5.70 -27.42
C LYS A 360 21.48 6.72 -26.31
N GLY A 361 20.45 7.51 -25.95
CA GLY A 361 20.52 8.43 -24.81
C GLY A 361 20.82 7.69 -23.51
N TRP A 362 20.03 6.65 -23.21
CA TRP A 362 20.17 5.81 -22.02
C TRP A 362 21.54 5.12 -21.93
N LEU A 363 22.07 4.58 -23.04
CA LEU A 363 23.41 3.97 -23.04
C LEU A 363 24.52 4.95 -22.62
N ARG A 364 24.37 6.23 -23.00
CA ARG A 364 25.32 7.31 -22.73
C ARG A 364 25.20 7.86 -21.31
N THR A 365 23.98 8.11 -20.83
CA THR A 365 23.76 8.80 -19.54
C THR A 365 23.48 7.86 -18.37
N GLY A 366 23.15 6.59 -18.65
CA GLY A 366 22.58 5.70 -17.64
C GLY A 366 21.15 6.13 -17.27
N GLY A 367 20.70 5.71 -16.09
CA GLY A 367 19.33 5.86 -15.61
C GLY A 367 18.49 4.61 -15.81
N VAL A 368 17.18 4.80 -15.77
CA VAL A 368 16.15 3.76 -15.84
C VAL A 368 15.48 3.79 -17.22
N ALA A 369 15.68 2.74 -18.00
CA ALA A 369 14.96 2.52 -19.25
C ALA A 369 13.64 1.78 -19.00
N VAL A 370 12.53 2.28 -19.53
CA VAL A 370 11.20 1.67 -19.43
C VAL A 370 10.75 1.23 -20.82
N THR A 371 10.37 -0.05 -20.97
CA THR A 371 9.85 -0.61 -22.22
C THR A 371 8.73 -1.63 -21.96
N THR A 372 8.20 -2.23 -23.03
CA THR A 372 7.11 -3.20 -22.96
C THR A 372 7.52 -4.58 -23.43
N PHE A 373 6.75 -5.59 -22.99
CA PHE A 373 6.89 -6.99 -23.42
C PHE A 373 6.88 -7.18 -24.94
N THR A 374 6.21 -6.32 -25.70
CA THR A 374 6.15 -6.40 -27.17
C THR A 374 7.28 -5.63 -27.86
N THR A 375 7.81 -4.59 -27.21
CA THR A 375 8.84 -3.73 -27.81
C THR A 375 10.26 -4.25 -27.55
N VAL A 376 10.48 -4.90 -26.39
CA VAL A 376 11.81 -5.27 -25.91
C VAL A 376 12.62 -6.08 -26.93
N GLY A 377 12.02 -7.08 -27.58
CA GLY A 377 12.70 -7.91 -28.57
C GLY A 377 13.06 -7.22 -29.89
N SER A 378 12.76 -5.93 -30.04
CA SER A 378 13.09 -5.12 -31.23
C SER A 378 14.06 -3.97 -30.95
N LEU A 379 14.53 -3.83 -29.70
CA LEU A 379 15.42 -2.75 -29.30
C LEU A 379 16.87 -3.08 -29.65
N GLN A 380 17.47 -2.28 -30.52
CA GLN A 380 18.86 -2.50 -30.97
C GLN A 380 19.88 -2.15 -29.89
N CYS A 381 19.56 -1.18 -29.02
CA CYS A 381 20.47 -0.76 -27.95
C CYS A 381 20.79 -1.84 -26.91
N LEU A 382 20.06 -2.97 -26.90
CA LEU A 382 20.28 -4.08 -25.97
C LEU A 382 21.55 -4.87 -26.28
N GLU A 383 22.05 -4.82 -27.52
CA GLU A 383 23.28 -5.53 -27.90
C GLU A 383 24.49 -5.01 -27.12
N ASP A 384 24.54 -3.69 -26.90
CA ASP A 384 25.65 -2.98 -26.23
C ASP A 384 25.38 -2.69 -24.74
N ALA A 385 24.24 -3.13 -24.20
CA ALA A 385 23.79 -2.75 -22.86
C ALA A 385 24.29 -3.73 -21.79
N GLU A 386 25.17 -3.26 -20.89
CA GLU A 386 25.40 -3.92 -19.61
C GLU A 386 24.33 -3.49 -18.60
N ILE A 387 23.34 -4.36 -18.36
CA ILE A 387 22.20 -4.07 -17.49
C ILE A 387 22.54 -4.49 -16.05
N ALA A 388 22.58 -3.51 -15.16
CA ALA A 388 22.90 -3.73 -13.75
C ALA A 388 21.75 -4.44 -13.02
N MET A 389 20.51 -4.07 -13.35
CA MET A 389 19.32 -4.74 -12.84
C MET A 389 18.14 -4.62 -13.82
N LEU A 390 17.48 -5.75 -14.06
CA LEU A 390 16.22 -5.83 -14.78
C LEU A 390 15.06 -5.98 -13.80
N VAL A 391 14.03 -5.15 -13.96
CA VAL A 391 12.74 -5.32 -13.30
C VAL A 391 11.72 -5.76 -14.35
N VAL A 392 11.01 -6.85 -14.07
CA VAL A 392 9.88 -7.32 -14.90
C VAL A 392 8.61 -7.13 -14.11
N ASP A 393 7.85 -6.09 -14.45
CA ASP A 393 6.57 -5.78 -13.83
C ASP A 393 5.44 -6.61 -14.44
N GLU A 394 4.49 -7.04 -13.63
CA GLU A 394 3.49 -8.04 -13.98
C GLU A 394 4.11 -9.30 -14.63
N ALA A 395 5.08 -9.91 -13.95
CA ALA A 395 5.83 -11.06 -14.44
C ALA A 395 4.96 -12.28 -14.84
N HIS A 396 3.68 -12.31 -14.46
CA HIS A 396 2.71 -13.30 -14.94
C HIS A 396 2.57 -13.31 -16.48
N TYR A 397 2.96 -12.24 -17.19
CA TYR A 397 3.01 -12.24 -18.66
C TYR A 397 4.06 -13.22 -19.22
N VAL A 398 5.14 -13.54 -18.51
CA VAL A 398 6.23 -14.41 -18.98
C VAL A 398 6.15 -15.85 -18.47
N LYS A 399 5.00 -16.24 -17.92
CA LYS A 399 4.76 -17.58 -17.34
C LYS A 399 4.86 -18.76 -18.32
N ASN A 400 4.70 -18.50 -19.62
CA ASN A 400 4.84 -19.51 -20.67
C ASN A 400 6.19 -19.31 -21.41
N PRO A 401 7.18 -20.21 -21.24
CA PRO A 401 8.48 -20.12 -21.90
C PRO A 401 8.41 -20.10 -23.44
N ASP A 402 7.41 -20.74 -24.04
CA ASP A 402 7.29 -20.84 -25.50
C ASP A 402 6.79 -19.54 -26.16
N ALA A 403 6.28 -18.60 -25.37
CA ALA A 403 5.79 -17.35 -25.90
C ALA A 403 6.97 -16.44 -26.32
N LYS A 404 6.88 -15.85 -27.53
CA LYS A 404 7.90 -14.91 -28.06
C LYS A 404 8.29 -13.81 -27.07
N ARG A 405 7.32 -13.27 -26.32
CA ARG A 405 7.56 -12.25 -25.30
C ARG A 405 8.43 -12.77 -24.15
N SER A 406 8.25 -14.03 -23.74
CA SER A 406 9.03 -14.66 -22.67
C SER A 406 10.45 -14.92 -23.12
N GLN A 407 10.62 -15.37 -24.36
CA GLN A 407 11.94 -15.55 -24.98
C GLN A 407 12.71 -14.22 -25.06
N ALA A 408 12.05 -13.14 -25.48
CA ALA A 408 12.67 -11.81 -25.53
C ALA A 408 13.06 -11.29 -24.14
N VAL A 409 12.22 -11.52 -23.11
CA VAL A 409 12.56 -11.15 -21.73
C VAL A 409 13.72 -12.00 -21.19
N ALA A 410 13.76 -13.29 -21.52
CA ALA A 410 14.84 -14.20 -21.13
C ALA A 410 16.20 -13.74 -21.70
N GLU A 411 16.25 -13.29 -22.95
CA GLU A 411 17.48 -12.76 -23.54
C GLU A 411 18.02 -11.54 -22.78
N VAL A 412 17.13 -10.62 -22.37
CA VAL A 412 17.52 -9.46 -21.55
C VAL A 412 17.96 -9.90 -20.15
N LEU A 413 17.29 -10.91 -19.59
CA LEU A 413 17.62 -11.47 -18.28
C LEU A 413 19.03 -12.09 -18.25
N ASP A 414 19.45 -12.75 -19.32
CA ASP A 414 20.78 -13.32 -19.45
C ASP A 414 21.87 -12.24 -19.51
N ARG A 415 21.55 -11.06 -20.07
CA ARG A 415 22.43 -9.88 -20.11
C ARG A 415 22.42 -9.07 -18.81
N SER A 416 21.52 -9.38 -17.87
CA SER A 416 21.33 -8.61 -16.65
C SER A 416 22.08 -9.21 -15.48
N GLN A 417 22.82 -8.39 -14.73
CA GLN A 417 23.53 -8.86 -13.54
C GLN A 417 22.55 -9.31 -12.44
N ARG A 418 21.45 -8.57 -12.28
CA ARG A 418 20.41 -8.80 -11.27
C ARG A 418 19.02 -8.74 -11.90
N ALA A 419 18.05 -9.35 -11.22
CA ALA A 419 16.68 -9.39 -11.69
C ALA A 419 15.65 -9.35 -10.56
N LEU A 420 14.58 -8.60 -10.76
CA LEU A 420 13.44 -8.55 -9.84
C LEU A 420 12.13 -8.67 -10.60
N PHE A 421 11.40 -9.74 -10.34
CA PHE A 421 10.06 -9.93 -10.91
C PHE A 421 9.03 -9.38 -9.93
N LEU A 422 8.16 -8.49 -10.41
CA LEU A 422 7.04 -7.96 -9.63
C LEU A 422 5.75 -8.63 -10.11
N THR A 423 4.99 -9.21 -9.19
CA THR A 423 3.71 -9.86 -9.57
C THR A 423 2.80 -10.01 -8.35
N GLY A 424 1.54 -9.57 -8.46
CA GLY A 424 0.58 -9.64 -7.35
C GLY A 424 -0.10 -11.00 -7.17
N THR A 425 -0.03 -11.89 -8.16
CA THR A 425 -0.89 -13.10 -8.24
C THR A 425 -0.18 -14.39 -8.66
N PRO A 426 1.15 -14.58 -8.49
CA PRO A 426 1.84 -15.69 -9.14
C PRO A 426 1.43 -17.08 -8.63
N MET A 427 0.73 -17.17 -7.49
CA MET A 427 0.22 -18.44 -6.94
C MET A 427 -1.24 -18.77 -7.31
N GLU A 428 -2.00 -17.85 -7.91
CA GLU A 428 -3.41 -18.10 -8.23
C GLU A 428 -3.62 -19.10 -9.35
N ASN A 429 -2.59 -19.34 -10.17
CA ASN A 429 -2.67 -20.21 -11.33
C ASN A 429 -1.50 -21.19 -11.26
N ARG A 430 -1.83 -22.48 -11.03
CA ARG A 430 -1.00 -23.70 -11.18
C ARG A 430 0.48 -23.59 -10.79
N VAL A 431 0.93 -24.45 -9.86
CA VAL A 431 2.33 -24.56 -9.38
C VAL A 431 3.37 -24.55 -10.52
N GLU A 432 3.05 -25.12 -11.68
CA GLU A 432 3.88 -25.10 -12.88
C GLU A 432 4.19 -23.69 -13.40
N GLU A 433 3.22 -22.77 -13.43
CA GLU A 433 3.44 -21.40 -13.87
C GLU A 433 4.41 -20.68 -12.92
N PHE A 434 4.27 -20.91 -11.62
CA PHE A 434 5.20 -20.39 -10.62
C PHE A 434 6.60 -20.97 -10.78
N ARG A 435 6.72 -22.29 -11.01
CA ARG A 435 8.00 -22.96 -11.27
C ARG A 435 8.72 -22.37 -12.47
N ASN A 436 7.99 -22.04 -13.55
CA ASN A 436 8.57 -21.38 -14.72
C ASN A 436 9.16 -20.00 -14.37
N LEU A 437 8.47 -19.20 -13.54
CA LEU A 437 9.01 -17.91 -13.09
C LEU A 437 10.25 -18.08 -12.22
N VAL A 438 10.27 -19.07 -11.32
CA VAL A 438 11.44 -19.38 -10.50
C VAL A 438 12.60 -19.87 -11.36
N ALA A 439 12.34 -20.64 -12.42
CA ALA A 439 13.38 -21.17 -13.30
C ALA A 439 14.20 -20.07 -13.98
N TYR A 440 13.58 -18.93 -14.34
CA TYR A 440 14.30 -17.77 -14.87
C TYR A 440 15.30 -17.17 -13.87
N LEU A 441 14.98 -17.21 -12.58
CA LEU A 441 15.74 -16.49 -11.55
C LEU A 441 16.72 -17.37 -10.81
N GLN A 442 16.29 -18.57 -10.41
CA GLN A 442 17.04 -19.56 -9.65
C GLN A 442 16.72 -20.99 -10.13
N PRO A 443 17.35 -21.48 -11.21
CA PRO A 443 17.08 -22.80 -11.80
C PRO A 443 17.22 -23.97 -10.81
N TRP A 444 18.22 -23.89 -9.92
CA TRP A 444 18.47 -24.90 -8.90
C TRP A 444 17.31 -25.05 -7.91
N LEU A 445 16.63 -23.95 -7.58
CA LEU A 445 15.47 -23.95 -6.68
C LEU A 445 14.22 -24.43 -7.41
N ALA A 446 14.03 -24.04 -8.68
CA ALA A 446 12.94 -24.53 -9.52
C ALA A 446 12.94 -26.06 -9.66
N ALA A 447 14.14 -26.67 -9.75
CA ALA A 447 14.31 -28.11 -9.80
C ALA A 447 13.92 -28.83 -8.49
N ARG A 448 13.98 -28.12 -7.36
CA ARG A 448 13.63 -28.65 -6.02
C ARG A 448 12.17 -28.48 -5.65
N ILE A 449 11.42 -27.65 -6.38
CA ILE A 449 9.98 -27.48 -6.15
C ILE A 449 9.26 -28.65 -6.82
N ASP A 450 8.72 -29.59 -6.03
CA ASP A 450 7.84 -30.63 -6.55
C ASP A 450 6.42 -30.05 -6.76
N PRO A 451 5.75 -30.30 -7.89
CA PRO A 451 4.32 -30.01 -8.03
C PRO A 451 3.45 -30.56 -6.89
N ALA A 452 3.87 -31.68 -6.29
CA ALA A 452 3.23 -32.29 -5.14
C ALA A 452 3.50 -31.55 -3.81
N ASP A 453 4.54 -30.71 -3.70
CA ASP A 453 4.86 -29.96 -2.48
C ASP A 453 3.82 -28.87 -2.16
N ALA A 454 3.04 -28.44 -3.15
CA ALA A 454 1.88 -27.57 -2.90
C ALA A 454 0.80 -28.29 -2.06
N ILE A 455 0.79 -29.63 -2.05
CA ILE A 455 -0.11 -30.50 -1.28
C ILE A 455 0.37 -30.69 0.17
N ALA A 456 1.65 -30.41 0.47
CA ALA A 456 2.23 -30.57 1.81
C ALA A 456 1.97 -29.38 2.76
N GLY A 457 1.28 -28.33 2.30
CA GLY A 457 0.83 -27.19 3.08
C GLY A 457 1.43 -25.85 2.68
N ALA A 458 0.57 -24.83 2.65
CA ALA A 458 0.91 -23.49 2.16
C ALA A 458 2.11 -22.85 2.91
N LYS A 459 2.28 -23.15 4.21
CA LYS A 459 3.37 -22.58 5.02
C LYS A 459 4.73 -23.25 4.75
N ALA A 460 4.76 -24.57 4.56
CA ALA A 460 5.99 -25.30 4.22
C ALA A 460 6.49 -24.93 2.82
N PHE A 461 5.56 -24.84 1.86
CA PHE A 461 5.85 -24.37 0.51
C PHE A 461 6.40 -22.94 0.52
N ARG A 462 5.73 -22.00 1.21
CA ARG A 462 6.20 -20.60 1.35
C ARG A 462 7.62 -20.54 1.92
N ARG A 463 7.96 -21.34 2.93
CA ARG A 463 9.31 -21.42 3.49
C ARG A 463 10.34 -21.96 2.51
N ALA A 464 9.98 -22.95 1.69
CA ALA A 464 10.87 -23.53 0.70
C ALA A 464 11.20 -22.53 -0.43
N VAL A 465 10.22 -21.72 -0.84
CA VAL A 465 10.39 -20.72 -1.90
C VAL A 465 10.84 -19.35 -1.40
N ALA A 466 10.88 -19.13 -0.09
CA ALA A 466 11.33 -17.88 0.56
C ALA A 466 12.69 -17.34 0.09
N PRO A 467 13.66 -18.15 -0.38
CA PRO A 467 14.91 -17.61 -0.94
C PRO A 467 14.76 -16.89 -2.28
N VAL A 468 13.66 -17.13 -3.01
CA VAL A 468 13.40 -16.48 -4.30
C VAL A 468 12.12 -15.65 -4.26
N TYR A 469 11.17 -15.95 -3.39
CA TYR A 469 9.84 -15.34 -3.37
C TYR A 469 9.50 -14.71 -2.02
N LEU A 470 9.30 -13.38 -2.02
CA LEU A 470 8.76 -12.63 -0.88
C LEU A 470 7.31 -12.23 -1.19
N ARG A 471 6.34 -12.66 -0.39
CA ARG A 471 4.93 -12.28 -0.51
C ARG A 471 4.37 -11.84 0.83
N ARG A 472 3.68 -10.70 0.84
CA ARG A 472 2.99 -10.14 2.00
C ARG A 472 1.57 -9.73 1.60
N ASN A 473 0.62 -9.91 2.52
CA ASN A 473 -0.77 -9.49 2.32
C ASN A 473 -0.98 -8.06 2.82
N GLN A 474 -1.95 -7.34 2.26
CA GLN A 474 -2.28 -5.98 2.68
C GLN A 474 -2.63 -5.91 4.16
N GLU A 475 -3.45 -6.84 4.66
CA GLU A 475 -3.85 -6.91 6.07
C GLU A 475 -2.65 -7.09 7.02
N ASP A 476 -1.60 -7.80 6.59
CA ASP A 476 -0.41 -8.06 7.41
C ASP A 476 0.52 -6.84 7.52
N VAL A 477 0.54 -5.96 6.50
CA VAL A 477 1.52 -4.87 6.40
C VAL A 477 0.93 -3.45 6.37
N LEU A 478 -0.34 -3.31 5.99
CA LEU A 478 -1.08 -2.05 5.88
C LEU A 478 -2.30 -2.05 6.81
N THR A 479 -2.03 -2.22 8.09
CA THR A 479 -3.06 -2.19 9.14
C THR A 479 -3.78 -0.85 9.29
N GLU A 480 -3.29 0.22 8.66
CA GLU A 480 -3.92 1.53 8.68
C GLU A 480 -4.90 1.77 7.53
N LEU A 481 -5.04 0.80 6.61
CA LEU A 481 -6.08 0.90 5.60
C LEU A 481 -7.45 0.99 6.27
N PRO A 482 -8.37 1.78 5.71
CA PRO A 482 -9.75 1.80 6.16
C PRO A 482 -10.40 0.42 6.12
N ASP A 483 -11.55 0.31 6.76
CA ASP A 483 -12.40 -0.86 6.56
C ASP A 483 -12.79 -0.98 5.09
N LYS A 484 -12.87 -2.22 4.63
CA LYS A 484 -13.46 -2.59 3.35
C LYS A 484 -14.75 -3.33 3.64
N ILE A 485 -15.87 -2.78 3.17
CA ILE A 485 -17.20 -3.40 3.32
C ILE A 485 -17.58 -3.96 1.96
N GLU A 486 -17.80 -5.26 1.88
CA GLU A 486 -18.25 -5.92 0.66
C GLU A 486 -19.71 -6.34 0.80
N VAL A 487 -20.54 -5.92 -0.14
CA VAL A 487 -21.99 -6.17 -0.16
C VAL A 487 -22.35 -6.84 -1.48
N GLU A 488 -23.11 -7.93 -1.38
CA GLU A 488 -23.77 -8.55 -2.53
C GLU A 488 -25.21 -8.03 -2.61
N ASP A 489 -25.47 -7.19 -3.62
CA ASP A 489 -26.77 -6.59 -3.88
C ASP A 489 -27.58 -7.51 -4.79
N TRP A 490 -28.34 -8.42 -4.18
CA TRP A 490 -29.21 -9.36 -4.88
C TRP A 490 -30.55 -8.73 -5.28
N VAL A 491 -30.76 -8.54 -6.57
CA VAL A 491 -32.01 -8.01 -7.14
C VAL A 491 -32.90 -9.12 -7.70
N GLN A 492 -34.21 -8.87 -7.71
CA GLN A 492 -35.17 -9.68 -8.46
C GLN A 492 -35.31 -9.10 -9.86
N LEU A 493 -35.25 -9.94 -10.90
CA LEU A 493 -35.45 -9.50 -12.28
C LEU A 493 -36.85 -8.89 -12.44
N SER A 494 -36.95 -7.78 -13.18
CA SER A 494 -38.25 -7.29 -13.63
C SER A 494 -38.84 -8.23 -14.69
N LEU A 495 -40.12 -8.04 -15.02
CA LEU A 495 -40.76 -8.85 -16.06
C LEU A 495 -40.05 -8.73 -17.42
N THR A 496 -39.61 -7.53 -17.77
CA THR A 496 -38.88 -7.28 -19.02
C THR A 496 -37.48 -7.91 -18.99
N ASP A 497 -36.79 -7.84 -17.85
CA ASP A 497 -35.49 -8.51 -17.65
C ASP A 497 -35.63 -10.03 -17.78
N GLU A 498 -36.68 -10.63 -17.18
CA GLU A 498 -36.94 -12.06 -17.28
C GLU A 498 -37.21 -12.52 -18.72
N GLU A 499 -37.98 -11.74 -19.48
CA GLU A 499 -38.24 -12.02 -20.89
C GLU A 499 -36.95 -11.99 -21.73
N ALA A 500 -36.14 -10.94 -21.55
CA ALA A 500 -34.84 -10.81 -22.19
C ALA A 500 -33.91 -11.97 -21.81
N TYR A 501 -33.88 -12.34 -20.53
CA TYR A 501 -33.07 -13.42 -20.02
C TYR A 501 -33.51 -14.77 -20.60
N ARG A 502 -34.82 -15.08 -20.60
CA ARG A 502 -35.37 -16.30 -21.22
C ARG A 502 -34.99 -16.38 -22.70
N LYS A 503 -35.07 -15.27 -23.44
CA LYS A 503 -34.67 -15.21 -24.86
C LYS A 503 -33.19 -15.52 -25.03
N ALA A 504 -32.31 -14.98 -24.18
CA ALA A 504 -30.89 -15.28 -24.19
C ALA A 504 -30.59 -16.75 -23.89
N VAL A 505 -31.32 -17.37 -22.95
CA VAL A 505 -31.24 -18.81 -22.65
C VAL A 505 -31.67 -19.65 -23.84
N LYS A 506 -32.78 -19.33 -24.52
CA LYS A 506 -33.19 -20.04 -25.74
C LYS A 506 -32.12 -19.94 -26.84
N ALA A 507 -31.49 -18.78 -26.96
CA ALA A 507 -30.43 -18.53 -27.92
C ALA A 507 -29.09 -19.19 -27.56
N LYS A 508 -28.98 -19.84 -26.38
CA LYS A 508 -27.75 -20.46 -25.86
C LYS A 508 -26.58 -19.47 -25.81
N ASN A 509 -26.87 -18.19 -25.59
CA ASN A 509 -25.87 -17.14 -25.61
C ASN A 509 -25.60 -16.61 -24.21
N LEU A 510 -24.53 -17.12 -23.59
CA LEU A 510 -24.13 -16.79 -22.23
C LEU A 510 -23.81 -15.29 -22.03
N MET A 511 -23.23 -14.65 -23.05
CA MET A 511 -22.95 -13.22 -22.98
C MET A 511 -24.22 -12.37 -23.05
N TRP A 512 -25.28 -12.87 -23.70
CA TRP A 512 -26.59 -12.23 -23.67
C TRP A 512 -27.26 -12.44 -22.31
N MET A 513 -27.13 -13.63 -21.72
CA MET A 513 -27.64 -13.91 -20.37
C MET A 513 -27.05 -12.94 -19.34
N ARG A 514 -25.73 -12.69 -19.40
CA ARG A 514 -25.03 -11.77 -18.48
C ARG A 514 -25.45 -10.31 -18.61
N ARG A 515 -26.05 -9.92 -19.75
CA ARG A 515 -26.47 -8.55 -20.06
C ARG A 515 -27.98 -8.33 -20.00
N ALA A 516 -28.76 -9.40 -19.85
CA ALA A 516 -30.21 -9.35 -20.00
C ALA A 516 -30.87 -8.33 -19.06
N ALA A 517 -30.36 -8.22 -17.84
CA ALA A 517 -30.87 -7.30 -16.83
C ALA A 517 -30.31 -5.86 -16.97
N PHE A 518 -29.94 -5.41 -18.17
CA PHE A 518 -29.46 -4.05 -18.45
C PHE A 518 -30.08 -3.43 -19.71
N ASP A 519 -30.95 -4.17 -20.41
CA ASP A 519 -31.47 -3.79 -21.73
C ASP A 519 -32.77 -3.00 -21.65
N SER A 520 -33.41 -2.96 -20.47
CA SER A 520 -34.71 -2.35 -20.25
C SER A 520 -34.61 -1.08 -19.37
N PRO A 521 -35.53 -0.10 -19.54
CA PRO A 521 -35.63 1.06 -18.65
C PRO A 521 -36.03 0.71 -17.21
N ASP A 522 -36.78 -0.38 -17.03
CA ASP A 522 -37.20 -0.95 -15.74
C ASP A 522 -36.27 -2.10 -15.28
N SER A 523 -35.01 -2.04 -15.71
CA SER A 523 -33.99 -3.00 -15.31
C SER A 523 -33.73 -2.91 -13.81
N ALA A 524 -33.87 -4.05 -13.13
CA ALA A 524 -33.68 -4.14 -11.69
C ALA A 524 -32.23 -3.83 -11.28
N LYS A 525 -31.26 -4.22 -12.12
CA LYS A 525 -29.84 -3.91 -11.86
C LYS A 525 -29.52 -2.43 -12.08
N LEU A 526 -30.06 -1.81 -13.13
CA LEU A 526 -29.84 -0.37 -13.38
C LEU A 526 -30.46 0.48 -12.27
N GLU A 527 -31.64 0.11 -11.79
CA GLU A 527 -32.29 0.77 -10.65
C GLU A 527 -31.42 0.67 -9.39
N ARG A 528 -30.94 -0.53 -9.04
CA ARG A 528 -30.10 -0.70 -7.86
C ARG A 528 -28.77 0.07 -7.95
N ILE A 529 -28.15 0.10 -9.14
CA ILE A 529 -26.93 0.90 -9.37
C ILE A 529 -27.23 2.39 -9.16
N ARG A 530 -28.37 2.89 -9.64
CA ARG A 530 -28.78 4.29 -9.45
C ARG A 530 -28.95 4.61 -7.96
N GLU A 531 -29.64 3.77 -7.20
CA GLU A 531 -29.81 3.96 -5.74
C GLU A 531 -28.47 4.08 -5.01
N ILE A 532 -27.54 3.16 -5.27
CA ILE A 532 -26.21 3.18 -4.65
C ILE A 532 -25.43 4.45 -5.04
N VAL A 533 -25.54 4.88 -6.30
CA VAL A 533 -24.89 6.11 -6.76
C VAL A 533 -25.51 7.34 -6.11
N ASP A 534 -26.83 7.42 -6.02
CA ASP A 534 -27.54 8.54 -5.41
C ASP A 534 -27.19 8.66 -3.92
N GLU A 535 -27.22 7.55 -3.16
CA GLU A 535 -26.78 7.50 -1.76
C GLU A 535 -25.32 7.98 -1.61
N ALA A 536 -24.42 7.52 -2.48
CA ALA A 536 -23.02 7.92 -2.45
C ALA A 536 -22.83 9.42 -2.78
N VAL A 537 -23.65 9.95 -3.69
CA VAL A 537 -23.61 11.35 -4.12
C VAL A 537 -24.11 12.27 -3.00
N GLU A 538 -25.18 11.88 -2.30
CA GLU A 538 -25.68 12.58 -1.11
C GLU A 538 -24.62 12.65 0.00
N ASP A 539 -23.86 11.57 0.19
CA ASP A 539 -22.72 11.49 1.10
C ASP A 539 -21.46 12.25 0.60
N GLY A 540 -21.50 12.83 -0.61
CA GLY A 540 -20.37 13.51 -1.23
C GLY A 540 -19.21 12.58 -1.62
N ARG A 541 -19.47 11.28 -1.77
CA ARG A 541 -18.48 10.26 -2.14
C ARG A 541 -18.31 10.16 -3.64
N LYS A 542 -17.17 9.61 -4.04
CA LYS A 542 -16.86 9.32 -5.44
C LYS A 542 -17.03 7.83 -5.70
N VAL A 543 -17.71 7.53 -6.80
CA VAL A 543 -18.08 6.18 -7.22
C VAL A 543 -17.29 5.78 -8.46
N ILE A 544 -16.84 4.53 -8.52
CA ILE A 544 -16.39 3.90 -9.76
C ILE A 544 -17.28 2.71 -10.07
N VAL A 545 -17.81 2.67 -11.30
CA VAL A 545 -18.64 1.56 -11.77
C VAL A 545 -17.87 0.79 -12.83
N PHE A 546 -17.63 -0.48 -12.55
CA PHE A 546 -16.96 -1.42 -13.44
C PHE A 546 -17.97 -2.32 -14.14
N SER A 547 -17.77 -2.50 -15.44
CA SER A 547 -18.41 -3.56 -16.23
C SER A 547 -17.42 -4.12 -17.24
N TYR A 548 -17.60 -5.36 -17.65
CA TYR A 548 -16.89 -5.95 -18.78
C TYR A 548 -17.42 -5.40 -20.11
N PHE A 549 -18.72 -5.10 -20.19
CA PHE A 549 -19.42 -4.86 -21.45
C PHE A 549 -19.63 -3.36 -21.74
N LEU A 550 -19.31 -2.95 -22.97
CA LEU A 550 -19.43 -1.54 -23.39
C LEU A 550 -20.87 -1.04 -23.48
N ASP A 551 -21.80 -1.91 -23.90
CA ASP A 551 -23.22 -1.60 -23.98
C ASP A 551 -23.86 -1.45 -22.59
N VAL A 552 -23.44 -2.27 -21.62
CA VAL A 552 -23.82 -2.11 -20.20
C VAL A 552 -23.34 -0.77 -19.64
N LEU A 553 -22.07 -0.39 -19.89
CA LEU A 553 -21.58 0.95 -19.52
C LEU A 553 -22.41 2.07 -20.17
N GLY A 554 -22.80 1.90 -21.44
CA GLY A 554 -23.68 2.83 -22.14
C GLY A 554 -25.10 2.88 -21.59
N ALA A 555 -25.64 1.78 -21.07
CA ALA A 555 -26.92 1.75 -20.37
C ALA A 555 -26.83 2.50 -19.03
N ILE A 556 -25.80 2.20 -18.22
CA ILE A 556 -25.54 2.88 -16.95
C ILE A 556 -25.35 4.38 -17.16
N GLN A 557 -24.60 4.79 -18.19
CA GLN A 557 -24.41 6.21 -18.50
C GLN A 557 -25.72 6.93 -18.83
N ARG A 558 -26.61 6.28 -19.58
CA ARG A 558 -27.95 6.85 -19.88
C ARG A 558 -28.80 6.96 -18.62
N THR A 559 -28.71 6.00 -17.70
CA THR A 559 -29.46 6.01 -16.43
C THR A 559 -28.96 7.09 -15.47
N LEU A 560 -27.64 7.27 -15.36
CA LEU A 560 -27.03 8.22 -14.42
C LEU A 560 -26.92 9.65 -14.97
N GLY A 561 -26.96 9.83 -16.30
CA GLY A 561 -26.88 11.15 -16.93
C GLY A 561 -25.52 11.82 -16.78
N GLU A 562 -25.50 13.15 -16.60
CA GLU A 562 -24.28 13.97 -16.66
C GLU A 562 -23.31 13.77 -15.48
N ILE A 563 -23.74 13.13 -14.39
CA ILE A 563 -22.87 12.84 -13.26
C ILE A 563 -21.84 11.74 -13.59
N ALA A 564 -22.16 10.88 -14.56
CA ALA A 564 -21.32 9.79 -15.01
C ALA A 564 -20.30 10.25 -16.04
N MET A 565 -19.03 9.99 -15.74
CA MET A 565 -17.87 10.32 -16.57
C MET A 565 -17.35 9.05 -17.26
N GLY A 566 -16.83 9.19 -18.48
CA GLY A 566 -16.27 8.09 -19.25
C GLY A 566 -17.18 7.66 -20.43
N PRO A 567 -17.14 6.39 -20.87
CA PRO A 567 -16.45 5.26 -20.24
C PRO A 567 -14.95 5.22 -20.55
N LEU A 568 -14.16 4.75 -19.57
CA LEU A 568 -12.77 4.34 -19.78
C LEU A 568 -12.73 2.94 -20.40
N THR A 569 -12.34 2.86 -21.67
CA THR A 569 -12.34 1.60 -22.43
C THR A 569 -10.94 1.22 -22.91
N GLY A 570 -10.80 -0.01 -23.42
CA GLY A 570 -9.56 -0.49 -24.01
C GLY A 570 -9.05 0.36 -25.19
N SER A 571 -9.93 1.08 -25.90
CA SER A 571 -9.55 1.92 -27.04
C SER A 571 -9.00 3.29 -26.66
N VAL A 572 -9.19 3.73 -25.40
CA VAL A 572 -8.68 5.02 -24.93
C VAL A 572 -7.15 4.95 -24.83
N PRO A 573 -6.39 5.87 -25.47
CA PRO A 573 -4.93 5.90 -25.36
C PRO A 573 -4.45 6.09 -23.91
N PRO A 574 -3.30 5.50 -23.48
CA PRO A 574 -2.83 5.58 -22.10
C PRO A 574 -2.74 7.00 -21.52
N ALA A 575 -2.25 7.97 -22.31
CA ALA A 575 -2.15 9.36 -21.88
C ALA A 575 -3.53 9.98 -21.58
N MET A 576 -4.55 9.67 -22.40
CA MET A 576 -5.92 10.14 -22.17
C MET A 576 -6.56 9.44 -20.96
N ARG A 577 -6.30 8.14 -20.76
CA ARG A 577 -6.81 7.42 -19.56
C ARG A 577 -6.37 8.12 -18.28
N GLN A 578 -5.12 8.57 -18.23
CA GLN A 578 -4.61 9.29 -17.07
C GLN A 578 -5.33 10.63 -16.86
N GLN A 579 -5.62 11.39 -17.94
CA GLN A 579 -6.35 12.65 -17.84
C GLN A 579 -7.76 12.48 -17.26
N PHE A 580 -8.47 11.40 -17.62
CA PHE A 580 -9.77 11.08 -17.01
C PHE A 580 -9.67 10.84 -15.50
N VAL A 581 -8.65 10.09 -15.07
CA VAL A 581 -8.40 9.79 -13.65
C VAL A 581 -7.99 11.04 -12.89
N ASP A 582 -7.15 11.89 -13.48
CA ASP A 582 -6.73 13.17 -12.88
C ASP A 582 -7.96 14.09 -12.72
N HIS A 583 -8.82 14.18 -13.74
CA HIS A 583 -10.06 14.96 -13.67
C HIS A 583 -11.03 14.42 -12.61
N PHE A 584 -11.22 13.09 -12.55
CA PHE A 584 -12.00 12.43 -11.49
C PHE A 584 -11.48 12.77 -10.10
N THR A 585 -10.15 12.72 -9.93
CA THR A 585 -9.48 12.97 -8.65
C THR A 585 -9.62 14.43 -8.23
N GLN A 586 -9.49 15.38 -9.17
CA GLN A 586 -9.52 16.82 -8.91
C GLN A 586 -10.93 17.39 -8.70
N ARG A 587 -11.98 16.72 -9.20
CA ARG A 587 -13.37 17.17 -9.02
C ARG A 587 -13.72 17.28 -7.53
N GLN A 588 -14.25 18.43 -7.11
CA GLN A 588 -14.72 18.61 -5.74
C GLN A 588 -16.10 17.98 -5.56
N GLY A 589 -16.34 17.38 -4.40
CA GLY A 589 -17.59 16.66 -4.11
C GLY A 589 -17.66 15.31 -4.81
N SER A 590 -18.88 14.92 -5.17
CA SER A 590 -19.19 13.63 -5.77
C SER A 590 -18.89 13.57 -7.27
N ALA A 591 -18.56 12.37 -7.73
CA ALA A 591 -18.27 12.07 -9.13
C ALA A 591 -18.47 10.58 -9.38
N VAL A 592 -18.90 10.19 -10.58
CA VAL A 592 -19.03 8.78 -10.97
C VAL A 592 -18.15 8.50 -12.17
N LEU A 593 -17.23 7.54 -12.07
CA LEU A 593 -16.39 7.12 -13.19
C LEU A 593 -16.85 5.75 -13.72
N LEU A 594 -17.17 5.68 -15.01
CA LEU A 594 -17.50 4.43 -15.70
C LEU A 594 -16.24 3.85 -16.34
N SER A 595 -15.97 2.57 -16.12
CA SER A 595 -14.75 1.93 -16.61
C SER A 595 -14.96 0.48 -16.99
N GLN A 596 -14.33 0.05 -18.09
CA GLN A 596 -14.23 -1.38 -18.35
C GLN A 596 -13.34 -2.04 -17.30
N ILE A 597 -13.76 -3.16 -16.73
CA ILE A 597 -13.02 -3.80 -15.64
C ILE A 597 -11.61 -4.23 -16.07
N GLU A 598 -11.41 -4.65 -17.32
CA GLU A 598 -10.10 -5.00 -17.86
C GLU A 598 -9.23 -3.76 -18.16
N ALA A 599 -9.85 -2.64 -18.56
CA ALA A 599 -9.12 -1.41 -18.89
C ALA A 599 -8.76 -0.59 -17.64
N GLY A 600 -9.63 -0.61 -16.63
CA GLY A 600 -9.46 0.07 -15.36
C GLY A 600 -8.80 -0.76 -14.25
N GLY A 601 -8.84 -2.09 -14.35
CA GLY A 601 -8.20 -3.01 -13.40
C GLY A 601 -6.67 -3.02 -13.48
N VAL A 602 -6.08 -2.51 -14.57
CA VAL A 602 -4.63 -2.48 -14.79
C VAL A 602 -4.11 -1.04 -14.90
N GLY A 603 -3.34 -0.63 -13.90
CA GLY A 603 -2.43 0.52 -14.03
C GLY A 603 -3.02 1.91 -13.79
N LEU A 604 -4.30 2.04 -13.40
CA LEU A 604 -4.89 3.32 -13.02
C LEU A 604 -4.89 3.53 -11.50
N ASN A 605 -4.64 4.76 -11.06
CA ASN A 605 -4.75 5.14 -9.64
C ASN A 605 -6.09 5.82 -9.37
N VAL A 606 -7.11 5.05 -8.98
CA VAL A 606 -8.48 5.56 -8.72
C VAL A 606 -8.82 5.59 -7.22
N GLN A 607 -7.81 5.75 -6.37
CA GLN A 607 -7.93 5.84 -4.91
C GLN A 607 -8.88 6.98 -4.43
N ALA A 608 -9.18 7.95 -5.29
CA ALA A 608 -10.17 8.97 -5.00
C ALA A 608 -11.60 8.41 -4.82
N ALA A 609 -11.89 7.22 -5.38
CA ALA A 609 -13.17 6.54 -5.18
C ALA A 609 -13.21 5.81 -3.84
N SER A 610 -14.32 5.97 -3.11
CA SER A 610 -14.62 5.23 -1.88
C SER A 610 -15.82 4.28 -2.03
N VAL A 611 -16.49 4.31 -3.18
CA VAL A 611 -17.54 3.35 -3.54
C VAL A 611 -17.19 2.70 -4.87
N VAL A 612 -17.18 1.37 -4.89
CA VAL A 612 -16.88 0.54 -6.07
C VAL A 612 -18.11 -0.29 -6.39
N VAL A 613 -18.61 -0.20 -7.60
CA VAL A 613 -19.75 -1.00 -8.07
C VAL A 613 -19.27 -1.95 -9.16
N ILE A 614 -19.45 -3.24 -8.96
CA ILE A 614 -19.25 -4.28 -9.98
C ILE A 614 -20.62 -4.61 -10.55
N ALA A 615 -20.90 -4.15 -11.78
CA ALA A 615 -22.22 -4.25 -12.40
C ALA A 615 -22.61 -5.71 -12.68
N GLU A 616 -21.64 -6.58 -12.98
CA GLU A 616 -21.90 -8.00 -13.19
C GLU A 616 -20.71 -8.88 -12.74
N PRO A 617 -20.95 -10.11 -12.29
CA PRO A 617 -19.90 -10.98 -11.76
C PRO A 617 -18.95 -11.43 -12.87
N GLN A 618 -17.66 -11.55 -12.54
CA GLN A 618 -16.63 -12.01 -13.47
C GLN A 618 -16.31 -13.49 -13.30
N TRP A 619 -15.75 -14.16 -14.31
CA TRP A 619 -15.38 -15.58 -14.18
C TRP A 619 -14.22 -15.83 -13.22
N LYS A 620 -13.32 -14.86 -13.11
CA LYS A 620 -12.13 -14.93 -12.27
C LYS A 620 -12.25 -13.88 -11.18
N PRO A 621 -12.37 -14.28 -9.90
CA PRO A 621 -12.45 -13.36 -8.77
C PRO A 621 -11.31 -12.35 -8.74
N SER A 622 -10.11 -12.76 -9.14
CA SER A 622 -8.95 -11.87 -9.14
C SER A 622 -9.03 -10.70 -10.11
N ILE A 623 -9.91 -10.72 -11.12
CA ILE A 623 -10.19 -9.53 -11.94
C ILE A 623 -10.92 -8.47 -11.12
N GLU A 624 -11.89 -8.88 -10.30
CA GLU A 624 -12.61 -7.98 -9.40
C GLU A 624 -11.69 -7.46 -8.30
N GLU A 625 -10.90 -8.35 -7.68
CA GLU A 625 -9.92 -7.98 -6.65
C GLU A 625 -8.89 -6.99 -7.20
N GLN A 626 -8.39 -7.21 -8.43
CA GLN A 626 -7.49 -6.29 -9.12
C GLN A 626 -8.10 -4.90 -9.30
N ALA A 627 -9.40 -4.84 -9.64
CA ALA A 627 -10.13 -3.59 -9.83
C ALA A 627 -10.39 -2.88 -8.48
N ILE A 628 -10.85 -3.62 -7.47
CA ILE A 628 -11.08 -3.12 -6.10
C ILE A 628 -9.78 -2.57 -5.52
N ALA A 629 -8.65 -3.28 -5.69
CA ALA A 629 -7.33 -2.86 -5.23
C ALA A 629 -6.83 -1.56 -5.89
N ARG A 630 -7.52 -1.01 -6.91
CA ARG A 630 -7.21 0.33 -7.44
C ARG A 630 -7.83 1.46 -6.63
N ALA A 631 -8.94 1.19 -5.94
CA ALA A 631 -9.58 2.11 -4.99
C ALA A 631 -9.11 1.83 -3.56
N TYR A 632 -9.05 0.55 -3.16
CA TYR A 632 -8.59 0.08 -1.86
C TYR A 632 -7.08 -0.21 -1.88
N ARG A 633 -6.28 0.85 -1.73
CA ARG A 633 -4.81 0.81 -1.76
C ARG A 633 -4.20 1.81 -0.80
N MET A 634 -2.88 1.71 -0.60
CA MET A 634 -2.12 2.62 0.24
C MET A 634 -2.44 4.09 -0.05
N GLY A 635 -2.75 4.83 1.01
CA GLY A 635 -3.17 6.23 0.97
C GLY A 635 -4.69 6.40 0.95
N GLN A 636 -5.48 5.34 0.78
CA GLN A 636 -6.92 5.42 0.93
C GLN A 636 -7.26 5.88 2.36
N ILE A 637 -8.11 6.89 2.46
CA ILE A 637 -8.47 7.52 3.73
C ILE A 637 -9.91 7.23 4.15
N HIS A 638 -10.76 6.84 3.20
CA HIS A 638 -12.17 6.54 3.44
C HIS A 638 -12.43 5.04 3.43
N THR A 639 -13.38 4.58 4.25
CA THR A 639 -13.96 3.24 4.15
C THR A 639 -14.40 2.97 2.72
N VAL A 640 -13.93 1.86 2.14
CA VAL A 640 -14.29 1.49 0.77
C VAL A 640 -15.46 0.53 0.81
N GLN A 641 -16.56 0.92 0.16
CA GLN A 641 -17.73 0.07 -0.01
C GLN A 641 -17.68 -0.56 -1.40
N VAL A 642 -17.74 -1.89 -1.47
CA VAL A 642 -17.75 -2.66 -2.71
C VAL A 642 -19.13 -3.30 -2.86
N HIS A 643 -19.85 -2.91 -3.89
CA HIS A 643 -21.16 -3.43 -4.24
C HIS A 643 -21.06 -4.36 -5.44
N ARG A 644 -21.54 -5.59 -5.30
CA ARG A 644 -21.65 -6.56 -6.42
C ARG A 644 -23.11 -6.73 -6.78
N ILE A 645 -23.47 -6.31 -7.99
CA ILE A 645 -24.87 -6.33 -8.44
C ILE A 645 -25.18 -7.68 -9.07
N LEU A 646 -26.05 -8.46 -8.43
CA LEU A 646 -26.37 -9.83 -8.78
C LEU A 646 -27.88 -10.00 -8.97
N ALA A 647 -28.29 -10.71 -10.02
CA ALA A 647 -29.70 -11.02 -10.23
C ALA A 647 -30.04 -12.46 -9.79
N LYS A 648 -31.06 -12.61 -8.95
CA LYS A 648 -31.58 -13.92 -8.55
C LYS A 648 -32.23 -14.66 -9.71
N GLY A 649 -32.16 -15.99 -9.68
CA GLY A 649 -32.69 -16.84 -10.74
C GLY A 649 -32.08 -16.52 -12.10
N SER A 650 -30.77 -16.25 -12.16
CA SER A 650 -30.07 -15.87 -13.39
C SER A 650 -28.68 -16.51 -13.47
N VAL A 651 -27.96 -16.20 -14.55
CA VAL A 651 -26.58 -16.65 -14.78
C VAL A 651 -25.63 -16.18 -13.69
N ASP A 652 -25.95 -15.07 -13.02
CA ASP A 652 -25.11 -14.51 -11.96
C ASP A 652 -24.98 -15.48 -10.77
N GLU A 653 -26.08 -16.12 -10.36
CA GLU A 653 -26.06 -17.17 -9.32
C GLU A 653 -25.12 -18.31 -9.72
N ARG A 654 -25.19 -18.75 -10.98
CA ARG A 654 -24.35 -19.85 -11.48
C ARG A 654 -22.87 -19.48 -11.48
N ILE A 655 -22.55 -18.24 -11.83
CA ILE A 655 -21.16 -17.74 -11.78
C ILE A 655 -20.68 -17.70 -10.32
N ARG A 656 -21.49 -17.20 -9.38
CA ARG A 656 -21.15 -17.18 -7.95
C ARG A 656 -20.96 -18.59 -7.38
N GLU A 657 -21.86 -19.52 -7.66
CA GLU A 657 -21.75 -20.94 -7.26
C GLU A 657 -20.41 -21.56 -7.74
N ILE A 658 -20.00 -21.28 -8.97
CA ILE A 658 -18.74 -21.77 -9.53
C ILE A 658 -17.53 -21.14 -8.82
N GLN A 659 -17.58 -19.84 -8.51
CA GLN A 659 -16.51 -19.16 -7.78
C GLN A 659 -16.37 -19.68 -6.35
N GLU A 660 -17.48 -19.81 -5.63
CA GLU A 660 -17.51 -20.29 -4.25
C GLU A 660 -17.00 -21.73 -4.14
N HIS A 661 -17.39 -22.61 -5.06
CA HIS A 661 -16.91 -23.97 -5.07
C HIS A 661 -15.39 -24.06 -5.24
N LYS A 662 -14.82 -23.24 -6.13
CA LYS A 662 -13.35 -23.17 -6.30
C LYS A 662 -12.67 -22.68 -5.03
N GLN A 663 -13.24 -21.67 -4.36
CA GLN A 663 -12.70 -21.15 -3.12
C GLN A 663 -12.77 -22.18 -1.98
N LEU A 664 -13.87 -22.93 -1.89
CA LEU A 664 -14.04 -24.01 -0.91
C LEU A 664 -13.03 -25.14 -1.14
N LEU A 665 -12.84 -25.59 -2.38
CA LEU A 665 -11.82 -26.59 -2.71
C LEU A 665 -10.41 -26.11 -2.34
N PHE A 666 -10.11 -24.83 -2.59
CA PHE A 666 -8.84 -24.22 -2.20
C PHE A 666 -8.67 -24.19 -0.67
N ASN A 667 -9.72 -23.79 0.06
CA ASN A 667 -9.71 -23.71 1.52
C ASN A 667 -9.65 -25.08 2.20
N GLU A 668 -10.38 -26.08 1.70
CA GLU A 668 -10.32 -27.46 2.21
C GLU A 668 -8.94 -28.08 1.98
N PHE A 669 -8.34 -27.84 0.82
CA PHE A 669 -7.00 -28.27 0.51
C PHE A 669 -5.96 -27.60 1.43
N ALA A 670 -6.12 -26.31 1.70
CA ALA A 670 -5.29 -25.58 2.66
C ALA A 670 -5.45 -26.13 4.09
N ARG A 671 -6.68 -26.41 4.56
CA ARG A 671 -6.96 -26.94 5.91
C ARG A 671 -6.51 -28.39 6.11
N LYS A 672 -6.68 -29.27 5.12
CA LYS A 672 -6.18 -30.67 5.18
C LYS A 672 -4.66 -30.74 5.27
N SER A 673 -3.95 -29.67 4.89
CA SER A 673 -2.50 -29.60 5.06
C SER A 673 -2.05 -29.18 6.46
N ASP A 674 -2.89 -28.49 7.23
CA ASP A 674 -2.59 -28.12 8.62
C ASP A 674 -3.03 -29.21 9.62
N ALA A 675 -3.95 -30.10 9.22
CA ALA A 675 -4.46 -31.18 10.05
C ALA A 675 -4.06 -32.56 9.50
N LYS A 676 -2.84 -33.02 9.81
CA LYS A 676 -2.68 -34.45 10.15
C LYS A 676 -3.18 -34.59 11.60
N ASP A 677 -4.26 -35.33 11.75
CA ASP A 677 -5.05 -35.58 12.97
C ASP A 677 -6.15 -34.56 13.28
N ALA A 678 -7.32 -34.74 12.66
CA ALA A 678 -8.61 -34.87 13.35
C ALA A 678 -9.77 -35.04 12.34
N ASP A 679 -10.74 -35.85 12.75
CA ASP A 679 -11.87 -36.39 11.99
C ASP A 679 -12.55 -35.47 10.96
N ALA A 680 -12.88 -36.11 9.83
CA ALA A 680 -13.79 -35.61 8.82
C ALA A 680 -15.19 -35.42 9.42
N ARG A 681 -15.53 -34.18 9.78
CA ARG A 681 -16.93 -33.78 9.95
C ARG A 681 -17.47 -33.32 8.60
N SER A 682 -18.44 -34.09 8.14
CA SER A 682 -19.33 -33.81 7.02
C SER A 682 -19.89 -32.39 7.09
N VAL A 683 -19.72 -31.63 6.02
CA VAL A 683 -20.47 -30.40 5.77
C VAL A 683 -21.62 -30.73 4.84
N ASP A 684 -22.82 -30.40 5.31
CA ASP A 684 -24.09 -30.54 4.62
C ASP A 684 -24.06 -29.80 3.28
N THR A 685 -24.16 -30.55 2.18
CA THR A 685 -24.22 -30.05 0.80
C THR A 685 -25.53 -30.53 0.17
N SER A 686 -26.65 -30.01 0.67
CA SER A 686 -27.94 -30.07 0.00
C SER A 686 -28.73 -28.86 0.53
N GLU A 687 -29.13 -27.89 -0.29
CA GLU A 687 -30.05 -27.98 -1.43
C GLU A 687 -29.73 -26.85 -2.45
N HIS A 688 -29.87 -27.11 -3.77
CA HIS A 688 -29.95 -26.15 -4.90
C HIS A 688 -28.82 -26.05 -5.94
N ARG A 689 -27.63 -26.66 -5.79
CA ARG A 689 -26.62 -26.63 -6.86
C ARG A 689 -26.95 -27.64 -7.98
N PRO A 690 -27.08 -27.23 -9.26
CA PRO A 690 -27.37 -28.16 -10.36
C PRO A 690 -26.19 -29.11 -10.60
N ALA A 691 -26.45 -30.42 -10.61
CA ALA A 691 -25.41 -31.44 -10.81
C ALA A 691 -24.60 -31.28 -12.10
N VAL A 692 -25.18 -30.67 -13.15
CA VAL A 692 -24.47 -30.38 -14.41
C VAL A 692 -23.32 -29.38 -14.23
N LEU A 693 -23.35 -28.56 -13.17
CA LEU A 693 -22.25 -27.65 -12.86
C LEU A 693 -21.02 -28.38 -12.33
N ASP A 694 -21.15 -29.62 -11.86
CA ASP A 694 -20.05 -30.41 -11.29
C ASP A 694 -19.32 -31.27 -12.35
N ASP A 695 -19.86 -31.38 -13.56
CA ASP A 695 -19.26 -32.16 -14.65
C ASP A 695 -18.11 -31.41 -15.33
N GLU A 696 -16.89 -31.53 -14.78
CA GLU A 696 -15.70 -30.88 -15.33
C GLU A 696 -15.32 -31.35 -16.75
N SER A 697 -15.88 -32.45 -17.26
CA SER A 697 -15.67 -32.89 -18.64
C SER A 697 -16.33 -31.95 -19.67
N VAL A 698 -17.29 -31.14 -19.22
CA VAL A 698 -18.01 -30.17 -20.04
C VAL A 698 -17.43 -28.76 -19.82
N PRO A 699 -17.12 -28.01 -20.90
CA PRO A 699 -16.68 -26.62 -20.78
C PRO A 699 -17.64 -25.79 -19.91
N THR A 700 -17.07 -24.98 -19.01
CA THR A 700 -17.83 -24.24 -17.98
C THR A 700 -19.00 -23.44 -18.54
N GLU A 701 -18.80 -22.76 -19.67
CA GLU A 701 -19.86 -22.00 -20.35
C GLU A 701 -21.06 -22.87 -20.74
N ARG A 702 -20.78 -24.08 -21.23
CA ARG A 702 -21.80 -25.04 -21.67
C ARG A 702 -22.54 -25.64 -20.47
N ARG A 703 -21.85 -25.89 -19.35
CA ARG A 703 -22.50 -26.32 -18.10
C ARG A 703 -23.53 -25.30 -17.62
N VAL A 704 -23.17 -24.02 -17.63
CA VAL A 704 -24.06 -22.94 -17.18
C VAL A 704 -25.28 -22.80 -18.09
N ILE A 705 -25.08 -22.85 -19.43
CA ILE A 705 -26.20 -22.82 -20.37
C ILE A 705 -27.17 -23.99 -20.11
N LEU A 706 -26.66 -25.21 -19.93
CA LEU A 706 -27.48 -26.39 -19.68
C LEU A 706 -28.25 -26.30 -18.34
N ALA A 707 -27.60 -25.79 -17.29
CA ALA A 707 -28.24 -25.57 -15.99
C ALA A 707 -29.43 -24.61 -16.12
N GLU A 708 -29.25 -23.49 -16.84
CA GLU A 708 -30.29 -22.48 -17.01
C GLU A 708 -31.41 -22.93 -17.95
N GLN A 709 -31.09 -23.69 -19.00
CA GLN A 709 -32.09 -24.35 -19.86
C GLN A 709 -32.98 -25.31 -19.07
N TYR A 710 -32.38 -26.14 -18.22
CA TYR A 710 -33.11 -27.07 -17.36
C TYR A 710 -34.02 -26.33 -16.38
N ARG A 711 -33.50 -25.30 -15.69
CA ARG A 711 -34.26 -24.49 -14.71
C ARG A 711 -35.47 -23.81 -15.34
N LEU A 712 -35.32 -23.24 -16.54
CA LEU A 712 -36.38 -22.51 -17.23
C LEU A 712 -37.29 -23.39 -18.09
N GLY A 713 -37.02 -24.70 -18.18
CA GLY A 713 -37.78 -25.61 -19.04
C GLY A 713 -37.64 -25.30 -20.54
N VAL A 714 -36.51 -24.73 -20.96
CA VAL A 714 -36.23 -24.31 -22.34
C VAL A 714 -35.27 -25.30 -22.98
N ARG A 715 -35.68 -25.96 -24.08
CA ARG A 715 -34.82 -26.89 -24.85
C ARG A 715 -33.95 -26.20 -25.89
#